data_AF-A0A817CIZ5-F1
#
_entry.id   AF-A0A817CIZ5-F1
#
_cell.length_a   1.000
_cell.length_b   1.000
_cell.length_c   1.000
_cell.angle_alpha   90.00
_cell.angle_beta   90.00
_cell.angle_gamma   90.00
#
_symmetry.space_group_name_H-M   'P 1'
#
loop_
_entity.id
_entity.type
_entity.pdbx_description
1 polymer ?
#
loop_
_entity_poly.entity_id
_entity_poly.type
_entity_poly.pdbx_seq_one_letter_code
_entity_poly.pdbx_strand_id
1 'polypeptide(L)'
;MSKSSSKSSSAKSIVKTVDLNSRTTSSSTSNLYKDILELVLLCTLTEEPSTSSLSKIYLTELASLDIKNWDKNRIDQALFERLRICDPSSQLITSSTKRSSIAHEIISENRCLHYLSGCYQRLLRQRDHFQLILDDIQKLFIDHSKTAITLPSMYDDQDLSKQWIELLIESNGKKNLHIFFMKKNLRIYLDNALLCEYIDFVNNELLSSMTTEIESLYKKVFHYMYKAIQPLDYFSNDVISYISVLTHLSQWAILVQMIFRLSHPKTLSNRSSRDAHISSTSGRAFQDTLIGSLLSKSCLPSIPGKPFLFFNKPKLMSERDIEITATTMWQPMKTYQDHLSQLFKVFVKSSDARHNVLKWIGDCFDENQGKNKEWSSHDPLAAFLFVSDGFLLNLNVVLLNLAKPFAEPYSSRLLKINPLYAISRNENVHLKELYKETPLINRTDEIEDEKNRQITFNFITEIFFMSHFSYSISVHRLHRILIGEELTRIREAHNNAVKLDGPNHENSVQLGETMENGLTAFLNIKTMLNEPYLLELLNALFTSTCSWLVHIASSSFDYNQKSDGEEQMNILKKLPLTSEPNRQLSYIPEFIMENIIDYLKFLGRYNTQVFQSIGSSINEYVNLILVFMGDMNRLRNPHLRATLAEALEIILPNEHEKTNRIINNLYTETMFQEYPLIEHLPCALLDVFVSIELTGQAVAFEQKFSYRRPMYDILEYLWKFDKHREPIKKLASYAERHIDDAEAPLFLRFINLLMNDANFLLDEALTYMARLRADQEAKEHGEWNEKPEKQRQELENAFQHTGRIARYMNIMGIKTVNI
;
A
#
# COMPACT_ATOMS: atom_id res chain seq x y z
N MET A 1 -47.71 -16.41 -34.84
CA MET A 1 -48.70 -16.00 -35.86
C MET A 1 -48.48 -14.52 -36.21
N SER A 2 -48.85 -14.16 -37.45
CA SER A 2 -48.83 -12.84 -38.11
C SER A 2 -47.48 -12.16 -38.40
N LYS A 3 -47.02 -12.42 -39.63
CA LYS A 3 -46.18 -11.57 -40.48
C LYS A 3 -46.89 -10.26 -40.84
N SER A 4 -46.16 -9.16 -41.02
CA SER A 4 -46.34 -8.30 -42.19
C SER A 4 -45.10 -7.44 -42.47
N SER A 5 -44.78 -7.40 -43.75
CA SER A 5 -43.59 -6.90 -44.43
C SER A 5 -43.63 -5.42 -44.77
N SER A 6 -42.48 -4.74 -44.84
CA SER A 6 -42.28 -3.70 -45.88
C SER A 6 -40.81 -3.46 -46.26
N LYS A 7 -40.55 -3.74 -47.55
CA LYS A 7 -39.75 -2.96 -48.52
C LYS A 7 -38.24 -2.79 -48.31
N SER A 8 -37.49 -3.74 -48.88
CA SER A 8 -36.16 -3.53 -49.45
C SER A 8 -36.28 -3.25 -50.96
N SER A 9 -35.79 -2.11 -51.43
CA SER A 9 -35.59 -1.85 -52.86
C SER A 9 -34.29 -1.08 -53.14
N SER A 10 -33.39 -1.80 -53.82
CA SER A 10 -32.51 -1.36 -54.91
C SER A 10 -31.46 -0.27 -54.68
N ALA A 11 -30.20 -0.72 -54.68
CA ALA A 11 -29.16 -0.16 -55.56
C ALA A 11 -28.19 -1.28 -55.97
N LYS A 12 -28.51 -1.97 -57.08
CA LYS A 12 -27.59 -2.82 -57.85
C LYS A 12 -27.01 -1.96 -58.98
N SER A 13 -25.69 -1.83 -59.05
CA SER A 13 -24.87 -1.57 -60.26
C SER A 13 -23.46 -1.18 -59.76
N ILE A 14 -22.31 -1.70 -60.15
CA ILE A 14 -21.84 -2.55 -61.24
C ILE A 14 -20.52 -3.15 -60.71
N VAL A 15 -20.43 -4.47 -60.59
CA VAL A 15 -19.13 -5.16 -60.49
C VAL A 15 -18.71 -5.43 -61.92
N LYS A 16 -17.81 -4.60 -62.46
CA LYS A 16 -17.03 -4.97 -63.65
C LYS A 16 -15.81 -5.74 -63.17
N THR A 17 -15.91 -7.06 -63.26
CA THR A 17 -14.76 -7.96 -63.34
C THR A 17 -13.91 -7.54 -64.54
N VAL A 18 -12.75 -6.96 -64.27
CA VAL A 18 -11.68 -6.83 -65.27
C VAL A 18 -10.69 -7.95 -64.98
N ASP A 19 -10.65 -8.91 -65.90
CA ASP A 19 -9.57 -9.87 -66.05
C ASP A 19 -8.24 -9.13 -66.17
N LEU A 20 -7.28 -9.46 -65.29
CA LEU A 20 -5.87 -9.12 -65.46
C LEU A 20 -5.02 -10.31 -65.00
N ASN A 21 -5.02 -11.36 -65.81
CA ASN A 21 -3.91 -12.30 -65.86
C ASN A 21 -2.78 -11.69 -66.71
N SER A 22 -1.56 -11.73 -66.16
CA SER A 22 -0.27 -11.62 -66.86
C SER A 22 0.10 -10.29 -67.53
N ARG A 23 0.56 -9.31 -66.73
CA ARG A 23 1.62 -8.33 -67.09
C ARG A 23 2.11 -7.57 -65.84
N THR A 24 3.43 -7.56 -65.63
CA THR A 24 4.23 -6.62 -64.80
C THR A 24 3.93 -6.51 -63.30
N THR A 25 4.53 -7.38 -62.48
CA THR A 25 4.59 -7.22 -61.01
C THR A 25 5.46 -6.03 -60.53
N SER A 26 6.31 -5.47 -61.41
CA SER A 26 7.20 -4.34 -61.10
C SER A 26 6.55 -2.96 -61.25
N SER A 27 5.53 -2.79 -62.10
CA SER A 27 4.86 -1.49 -62.28
C SER A 27 3.79 -1.25 -61.22
N SER A 28 3.14 -2.31 -60.71
CA SER A 28 2.16 -2.22 -59.63
C SER A 28 2.79 -1.82 -58.30
N THR A 29 3.99 -2.33 -58.00
CA THR A 29 4.74 -2.01 -56.77
C THR A 29 5.30 -0.59 -56.78
N SER A 30 5.84 -0.11 -57.92
CA SER A 30 6.25 1.29 -58.06
C SER A 30 5.09 2.27 -57.86
N ASN A 31 3.87 1.93 -58.28
CA ASN A 31 2.70 2.77 -58.03
C ASN A 31 2.34 2.81 -56.54
N LEU A 32 2.47 1.70 -55.81
CA LEU A 32 2.25 1.67 -54.37
C LEU A 32 3.24 2.56 -53.60
N TYR A 33 4.52 2.58 -53.97
CA TYR A 33 5.50 3.49 -53.35
C TYR A 33 5.17 4.96 -53.63
N LYS A 34 4.74 5.30 -54.85
CA LYS A 34 4.26 6.65 -55.17
C LYS A 34 3.04 7.03 -54.33
N ASP A 35 2.10 6.11 -54.15
CA ASP A 35 0.94 6.32 -53.28
C ASP A 35 1.35 6.57 -51.81
N ILE A 36 2.45 5.97 -51.33
CA ILE A 36 2.98 6.26 -49.99
C ILE A 36 3.47 7.70 -49.88
N LEU A 37 4.20 8.20 -50.87
CA LEU A 37 4.63 9.60 -50.89
C LEU A 37 3.42 10.54 -50.76
N GLU A 38 2.37 10.29 -51.54
CA GLU A 38 1.25 11.21 -51.66
C GLU A 38 0.18 11.06 -50.57
N LEU A 39 -0.13 9.83 -50.14
CA LEU A 39 -1.22 9.52 -49.21
C LEU A 39 -0.77 9.33 -47.75
N VAL A 40 0.49 8.94 -47.54
CA VAL A 40 1.05 8.65 -46.21
C VAL A 40 2.00 9.76 -45.76
N LEU A 41 2.99 10.12 -46.59
CA LEU A 41 3.92 11.21 -46.31
C LEU A 41 3.31 12.60 -46.58
N LEU A 42 2.22 12.67 -47.36
CA LEU A 42 1.59 13.93 -47.75
C LEU A 42 2.56 14.89 -48.47
N CYS A 43 3.46 14.32 -49.26
CA CYS A 43 4.47 15.03 -50.04
C CYS A 43 4.18 14.94 -51.55
N THR A 44 4.73 15.88 -52.32
CA THR A 44 4.64 15.90 -53.78
C THR A 44 5.95 16.40 -54.40
N LEU A 45 6.22 15.95 -55.64
CA LEU A 45 7.33 16.44 -56.46
C LEU A 45 6.88 17.42 -57.55
N THR A 46 5.58 17.73 -57.63
CA THR A 46 5.03 18.68 -58.60
C THR A 46 4.75 20.02 -57.94
N GLU A 47 5.24 21.10 -58.53
CA GLU A 47 4.92 22.48 -58.12
C GLU A 47 3.45 22.85 -58.41
N GLU A 48 2.79 22.11 -59.31
CA GLU A 48 1.40 22.37 -59.69
C GLU A 48 0.40 21.79 -58.67
N PRO A 49 -0.67 22.55 -58.32
CA PRO A 49 -1.72 22.05 -57.44
C PRO A 49 -2.47 20.91 -58.13
N SER A 50 -2.29 19.70 -57.61
CA SER A 50 -3.01 18.51 -58.09
C SER A 50 -4.53 18.71 -58.01
N THR A 51 -5.29 18.05 -58.90
CA THR A 51 -6.75 17.95 -58.82
C THR A 51 -7.26 17.19 -57.58
N SER A 52 -6.35 16.67 -56.75
CA SER A 52 -6.69 16.02 -55.49
C SER A 52 -7.04 17.05 -54.40
N SER A 53 -7.98 16.68 -53.52
CA SER A 53 -8.56 17.56 -52.50
C SER A 53 -7.66 17.83 -51.29
N LEU A 54 -6.44 17.27 -51.25
CA LEU A 54 -5.52 17.36 -50.11
C LEU A 54 -4.29 18.19 -50.46
N SER A 55 -3.95 19.15 -49.59
CA SER A 55 -2.70 19.93 -49.69
C SER A 55 -1.50 19.03 -49.37
N LYS A 56 -0.35 19.30 -49.99
CA LYS A 56 0.87 18.46 -49.88
C LYS A 56 2.11 19.34 -49.74
N ILE A 57 3.20 18.79 -49.20
CA ILE A 57 4.49 19.47 -49.09
C ILE A 57 5.36 19.16 -50.31
N TYR A 58 5.95 20.20 -50.89
CA TYR A 58 6.88 20.08 -52.00
C TYR A 58 8.28 19.70 -51.53
N LEU A 59 8.85 18.62 -52.08
CA LEU A 59 10.22 18.20 -51.79
C LEU A 59 11.17 18.68 -52.90
N THR A 60 11.95 19.71 -52.60
CA THR A 60 12.84 20.41 -53.53
C THR A 60 14.02 19.56 -54.00
N GLU A 61 14.64 18.78 -53.12
CA GLU A 61 15.84 18.02 -53.46
C GLU A 61 15.47 16.79 -54.31
N LEU A 62 14.44 16.05 -53.93
CA LEU A 62 13.96 14.92 -54.72
C LEU A 62 13.36 15.32 -56.08
N ALA A 63 12.69 16.46 -56.19
CA ALA A 63 12.10 16.90 -57.45
C ALA A 63 13.17 17.14 -58.53
N SER A 64 14.40 17.47 -58.13
CA SER A 64 15.52 17.68 -59.05
C SER A 64 16.08 16.40 -59.70
N LEU A 65 15.71 15.21 -59.18
CA LEU A 65 16.31 13.92 -59.58
C LEU A 65 15.57 13.18 -60.71
N ASP A 66 14.54 13.78 -61.31
CA ASP A 66 13.77 13.29 -62.48
C ASP A 66 13.38 11.78 -62.38
N ILE A 67 12.74 11.44 -61.25
CA ILE A 67 12.52 10.06 -60.80
C ILE A 67 11.43 9.36 -61.61
N LYS A 68 11.79 8.27 -62.32
CA LYS A 68 10.86 7.47 -63.14
C LYS A 68 10.35 6.19 -62.47
N ASN A 69 11.14 5.59 -61.57
CA ASN A 69 10.78 4.38 -60.83
C ASN A 69 10.86 4.63 -59.32
N TRP A 70 9.84 4.22 -58.59
CA TRP A 70 9.77 4.33 -57.14
C TRP A 70 10.12 3.01 -56.47
N ASP A 71 11.00 3.07 -55.49
CA ASP A 71 11.41 1.96 -54.63
C ASP A 71 11.51 2.42 -53.17
N LYS A 72 11.82 1.48 -52.27
CA LYS A 72 12.00 1.74 -50.84
C LYS A 72 13.04 2.83 -50.56
N ASN A 73 14.16 2.84 -51.30
CA ASN A 73 15.25 3.80 -51.08
C ASN A 73 14.85 5.22 -51.45
N ARG A 74 13.97 5.40 -52.46
CA ARG A 74 13.43 6.72 -52.79
C ARG A 74 12.45 7.24 -51.75
N ILE A 75 11.64 6.35 -51.16
CA ILE A 75 10.75 6.72 -50.06
C ILE A 75 11.53 7.05 -48.79
N ASP A 76 12.61 6.32 -48.52
CA ASP A 76 13.58 6.61 -47.46
C ASP A 76 14.17 8.03 -47.64
N GLN A 77 14.71 8.33 -48.83
CA GLN A 77 15.22 9.67 -49.15
C GLN A 77 14.16 10.77 -49.00
N ALA A 78 12.93 10.53 -49.49
CA ALA A 78 11.83 11.49 -49.38
C ALA A 78 11.44 11.77 -47.93
N LEU A 79 11.38 10.71 -47.11
CA LEU A 79 11.10 10.83 -45.69
C LEU A 79 12.22 11.59 -44.97
N PHE A 80 13.48 11.28 -45.28
CA PHE A 80 14.63 11.97 -44.70
C PHE A 80 14.65 13.47 -45.05
N GLU A 81 14.41 13.83 -46.32
CA GLU A 81 14.27 15.23 -46.73
C GLU A 81 13.13 15.91 -45.96
N ARG A 82 11.96 15.26 -45.88
CA ARG A 82 10.79 15.81 -45.18
C ARG A 82 11.04 16.07 -43.70
N LEU A 83 11.80 15.22 -43.03
CA LEU A 83 12.13 15.35 -41.61
C LEU A 83 13.13 16.48 -41.31
N ARG A 84 13.93 16.90 -42.30
CA ARG A 84 14.93 17.98 -42.14
C ARG A 84 14.39 19.39 -42.42
N ILE A 85 13.17 19.51 -42.95
CA ILE A 85 12.55 20.80 -43.21
C ILE A 85 12.18 21.48 -41.87
N CYS A 86 12.82 22.62 -41.57
CA CYS A 86 12.58 23.38 -40.33
C CYS A 86 11.17 24.00 -40.26
N ASP A 87 10.67 24.54 -41.37
CA ASP A 87 9.30 25.07 -41.48
C ASP A 87 8.55 24.45 -42.67
N PRO A 88 7.86 23.31 -42.45
CA PRO A 88 7.11 22.63 -43.50
C PRO A 88 5.97 23.47 -44.11
N SER A 89 5.51 24.48 -43.39
CA SER A 89 4.45 25.40 -43.83
C SER A 89 4.89 26.26 -45.01
N SER A 90 6.18 26.57 -45.10
CA SER A 90 6.76 27.39 -46.17
C SER A 90 6.75 26.71 -47.53
N GLN A 91 6.71 25.37 -47.57
CA GLN A 91 6.76 24.55 -48.79
C GLN A 91 5.40 23.88 -49.11
N LEU A 92 4.31 24.46 -48.59
CA LEU A 92 2.97 23.91 -48.74
C LEU A 92 2.33 24.28 -50.08
N ILE A 93 1.90 23.28 -50.85
CA ILE A 93 1.11 23.46 -52.08
C ILE A 93 -0.37 23.25 -51.75
N THR A 94 -1.17 24.32 -51.87
CA THR A 94 -2.60 24.33 -51.51
C THR A 94 -3.53 23.93 -52.64
N SER A 95 -4.48 23.04 -52.35
CA SER A 95 -5.64 22.72 -53.20
C SER A 95 -6.74 23.81 -53.10
N SER A 96 -7.46 24.08 -54.18
CA SER A 96 -8.37 25.23 -54.35
C SER A 96 -9.68 25.19 -53.53
N THR A 97 -9.89 24.19 -52.67
CA THR A 97 -11.17 24.01 -51.94
C THR A 97 -11.01 24.05 -50.41
N LYS A 98 -11.80 24.96 -49.79
CA LYS A 98 -12.05 25.22 -48.35
C LYS A 98 -11.04 24.67 -47.31
N ARG A 99 -10.29 25.61 -46.73
CA ARG A 99 -9.44 25.51 -45.54
C ARG A 99 -10.16 24.79 -44.37
N SER A 100 -9.76 23.56 -44.06
CA SER A 100 -9.95 23.01 -42.71
C SER A 100 -8.63 23.22 -41.96
N SER A 101 -8.63 23.96 -40.85
CA SER A 101 -7.41 24.28 -40.08
C SER A 101 -6.66 23.04 -39.63
N ILE A 102 -7.39 21.99 -39.25
CA ILE A 102 -6.85 20.73 -38.72
C ILE A 102 -6.06 19.96 -39.80
N ALA A 103 -6.49 19.99 -41.06
CA ALA A 103 -5.76 19.32 -42.14
C ALA A 103 -4.41 19.99 -42.41
N HIS A 104 -4.35 21.33 -42.30
CA HIS A 104 -3.09 22.06 -42.45
C HIS A 104 -2.11 21.71 -41.34
N GLU A 105 -2.55 21.68 -40.07
CA GLU A 105 -1.71 21.33 -38.93
C GLU A 105 -1.07 19.93 -39.07
N ILE A 106 -1.83 18.94 -39.57
CA ILE A 106 -1.32 17.57 -39.79
C ILE A 106 -0.25 17.55 -40.90
N ILE A 107 -0.42 18.34 -41.96
CA ILE A 107 0.52 18.38 -43.08
C ILE A 107 1.79 19.13 -42.66
N SER A 108 1.64 20.27 -41.98
CA SER A 108 2.73 21.13 -41.55
C SER A 108 3.35 20.73 -40.19
N GLU A 109 3.12 19.51 -39.71
CA GLU A 109 3.72 19.03 -38.46
C GLU A 109 5.25 19.09 -38.56
N ASN A 110 5.86 19.82 -37.63
CA ASN A 110 7.30 20.06 -37.58
C ASN A 110 8.01 19.12 -36.61
N ARG A 111 7.29 18.54 -35.65
CA ARG A 111 7.83 17.61 -34.66
C ARG A 111 8.08 16.25 -35.31
N CYS A 112 9.36 15.87 -35.41
CA CYS A 112 9.81 14.66 -36.10
C CYS A 112 9.05 13.40 -35.67
N LEU A 113 8.96 13.14 -34.35
CA LEU A 113 8.35 11.91 -33.84
C LEU A 113 6.82 11.89 -34.01
N HIS A 114 6.16 13.04 -33.94
CA HIS A 114 4.72 13.17 -34.17
C HIS A 114 4.36 13.00 -35.65
N TYR A 115 5.21 13.52 -36.54
CA TYR A 115 5.04 13.33 -37.98
C TYR A 115 5.18 11.84 -38.35
N LEU A 116 6.21 11.17 -37.83
CA LEU A 116 6.44 9.73 -38.05
C LEU A 116 5.30 8.86 -37.52
N SER A 117 4.79 9.14 -36.31
CA SER A 117 3.65 8.42 -35.75
C SER A 117 2.38 8.65 -36.57
N GLY A 118 2.15 9.88 -37.05
CA GLY A 118 1.06 10.21 -37.96
C GLY A 118 1.16 9.49 -39.31
N CYS A 119 2.36 9.36 -39.87
CA CYS A 119 2.62 8.55 -41.08
C CYS A 119 2.27 7.08 -40.83
N TYR A 120 2.74 6.51 -39.72
CA TYR A 120 2.46 5.12 -39.34
C TYR A 120 0.95 4.86 -39.21
N GLN A 121 0.21 5.75 -38.53
CA GLN A 121 -1.24 5.65 -38.41
C GLN A 121 -1.96 5.75 -39.77
N ARG A 122 -1.52 6.66 -40.65
CA ARG A 122 -2.09 6.80 -42.01
C ARG A 122 -1.86 5.54 -42.86
N LEU A 123 -0.67 4.95 -42.78
CA LEU A 123 -0.35 3.68 -43.43
C LEU A 123 -1.28 2.57 -42.95
N LEU A 124 -1.43 2.39 -41.62
CA LEU A 124 -2.26 1.35 -41.05
C LEU A 124 -3.77 1.55 -41.25
N ARG A 125 -4.24 2.77 -41.48
CA ARG A 125 -5.64 2.98 -41.90
C ARG A 125 -5.92 2.45 -43.31
N GLN A 126 -4.89 2.27 -44.13
CA GLN A 126 -4.97 1.79 -45.51
C GLN A 126 -4.21 0.47 -45.71
N ARG A 127 -4.10 -0.34 -44.64
CA ARG A 127 -3.33 -1.59 -44.63
C ARG A 127 -3.72 -2.60 -45.71
N ASP A 128 -4.98 -2.62 -46.15
CA ASP A 128 -5.44 -3.46 -47.27
C ASP A 128 -4.86 -3.00 -48.63
N HIS A 129 -4.67 -1.69 -48.83
CA HIS A 129 -4.10 -1.12 -50.06
C HIS A 129 -2.59 -1.38 -50.14
N PHE A 130 -1.90 -1.29 -49.00
CA PHE A 130 -0.44 -1.39 -48.94
C PHE A 130 0.08 -2.78 -48.54
N GLN A 131 -0.76 -3.81 -48.49
CA GLN A 131 -0.43 -5.13 -47.94
C GLN A 131 0.90 -5.74 -48.44
N LEU A 132 1.26 -5.51 -49.70
CA LEU A 132 2.50 -6.05 -50.31
C LEU A 132 3.79 -5.39 -49.81
N ILE A 133 3.73 -4.14 -49.37
CA ILE A 133 4.91 -3.34 -48.94
C ILE A 133 4.78 -2.85 -47.49
N LEU A 134 3.76 -3.32 -46.77
CA LEU A 134 3.37 -2.81 -45.47
C LEU A 134 4.51 -2.96 -44.45
N ASP A 135 5.00 -4.19 -44.26
CA ASP A 135 6.05 -4.52 -43.29
C ASP A 135 7.34 -3.72 -43.54
N ASP A 136 7.70 -3.55 -44.82
CA ASP A 136 8.89 -2.81 -45.23
C ASP A 136 8.84 -1.33 -44.86
N ILE A 137 7.67 -0.71 -45.00
CA ILE A 137 7.47 0.71 -44.73
C ILE A 137 7.21 0.96 -43.26
N GLN A 138 6.50 0.05 -42.58
CA GLN A 138 6.40 0.08 -41.11
C GLN A 138 7.79 0.10 -40.49
N LYS A 139 8.66 -0.83 -40.92
CA LYS A 139 10.05 -0.88 -40.49
C LYS A 139 10.80 0.42 -40.79
N LEU A 140 10.59 1.01 -41.98
CA LEU A 140 11.20 2.28 -42.36
C LEU A 140 10.86 3.41 -41.36
N PHE A 141 9.60 3.55 -40.95
CA PHE A 141 9.18 4.57 -39.97
C PHE A 141 9.77 4.31 -38.57
N ILE A 142 9.87 3.04 -38.18
CA ILE A 142 10.47 2.64 -36.90
C ILE A 142 11.98 2.95 -36.91
N ASP A 143 12.69 2.61 -37.98
CA ASP A 143 14.13 2.85 -38.15
C ASP A 143 14.45 4.35 -38.15
N HIS A 144 13.60 5.19 -38.76
CA HIS A 144 13.75 6.66 -38.69
C HIS A 144 13.53 7.20 -37.29
N SER A 145 12.58 6.63 -36.55
CA SER A 145 12.34 7.01 -35.14
C SER A 145 13.54 6.66 -34.27
N LYS A 146 14.11 5.47 -34.47
CA LYS A 146 15.35 5.03 -33.81
C LYS A 146 16.53 5.94 -34.19
N THR A 147 16.65 6.30 -35.47
CA THR A 147 17.70 7.21 -35.96
C THR A 147 17.58 8.59 -35.32
N ALA A 148 16.37 9.16 -35.25
CA ALA A 148 16.14 10.44 -34.59
C ALA A 148 16.56 10.43 -33.11
N ILE A 149 16.27 9.33 -32.40
CA ILE A 149 16.61 9.18 -30.98
C ILE A 149 18.11 8.92 -30.75
N THR A 150 18.75 8.14 -31.62
CA THR A 150 20.17 7.76 -31.49
C THR A 150 21.13 8.80 -32.08
N LEU A 151 20.66 9.67 -32.97
CA LEU A 151 21.43 10.80 -33.53
C LEU A 151 20.69 12.14 -33.31
N PRO A 152 20.56 12.63 -32.05
CA PRO A 152 19.85 13.87 -31.76
C PRO A 152 20.43 15.11 -32.47
N SER A 153 21.73 15.10 -32.80
CA SER A 153 22.42 16.20 -33.48
C SER A 153 21.85 16.55 -34.86
N MET A 154 21.08 15.65 -35.45
CA MET A 154 20.40 15.90 -36.72
C MET A 154 19.14 16.77 -36.56
N TYR A 155 18.68 16.96 -35.31
CA TYR A 155 17.41 17.59 -34.95
C TYR A 155 17.56 18.57 -33.78
N ASP A 156 18.69 19.28 -33.69
CA ASP A 156 19.07 20.12 -32.54
C ASP A 156 18.00 21.15 -32.12
N ASP A 157 17.15 21.62 -33.05
CA ASP A 157 16.06 22.56 -32.77
C ASP A 157 14.84 21.90 -32.08
N GLN A 158 14.85 20.59 -31.86
CA GLN A 158 13.71 19.82 -31.35
C GLN A 158 14.01 19.13 -30.02
N ASP A 159 13.06 19.22 -29.06
CA ASP A 159 13.10 18.41 -27.84
C ASP A 159 12.46 17.04 -28.07
N LEU A 160 13.26 16.08 -28.53
CA LEU A 160 12.81 14.71 -28.80
C LEU A 160 12.31 13.99 -27.53
N SER A 161 12.84 14.34 -26.35
CA SER A 161 12.39 13.74 -25.08
C SER A 161 10.98 14.21 -24.74
N LYS A 162 10.70 15.50 -24.95
CA LYS A 162 9.36 16.08 -24.78
C LYS A 162 8.38 15.51 -25.81
N GLN A 163 8.79 15.37 -27.07
CA GLN A 163 7.93 14.77 -28.09
C GLN A 163 7.58 13.31 -27.75
N TRP A 164 8.56 12.54 -27.29
CA TRP A 164 8.34 11.14 -26.93
C TRP A 164 7.35 10.98 -25.76
N ILE A 165 7.46 11.82 -24.73
CA ILE A 165 6.50 11.78 -23.62
C ILE A 165 5.10 12.25 -24.01
N GLU A 166 4.98 13.24 -24.90
CA GLU A 166 3.69 13.67 -25.45
C GLU A 166 2.98 12.50 -26.15
N LEU A 167 3.70 11.75 -27.01
CA LEU A 167 3.17 10.56 -27.67
C LEU A 167 2.79 9.45 -26.69
N LEU A 168 3.61 9.22 -25.65
CA LEU A 168 3.31 8.24 -24.60
C LEU A 168 2.04 8.61 -23.81
N ILE A 169 1.85 9.89 -23.51
CA ILE A 169 0.65 10.38 -22.83
C ILE A 169 -0.56 10.28 -23.76
N GLU A 170 -0.43 10.65 -25.03
CA GLU A 170 -1.52 10.59 -26.01
C GLU A 170 -1.97 9.15 -26.28
N SER A 171 -1.05 8.20 -26.38
CA SER A 171 -1.36 6.78 -26.61
C SER A 171 -2.17 6.16 -25.46
N ASN A 172 -1.88 6.59 -24.23
CA ASN A 172 -2.58 6.13 -23.02
C ASN A 172 -3.80 7.01 -22.67
N GLY A 173 -3.84 8.25 -23.16
CA GLY A 173 -4.90 9.22 -22.96
C GLY A 173 -6.15 8.87 -23.77
N LYS A 174 -7.24 8.50 -23.06
CA LYS A 174 -8.57 8.06 -23.54
C LYS A 174 -8.84 6.54 -23.54
N LYS A 175 -8.11 5.75 -22.74
CA LYS A 175 -8.65 4.46 -22.26
C LYS A 175 -9.73 4.62 -21.16
N ASN A 176 -9.83 5.81 -20.54
CA ASN A 176 -10.77 6.12 -19.44
C ASN A 176 -12.10 6.78 -19.87
N LEU A 177 -12.43 6.86 -21.16
CA LEU A 177 -13.84 7.10 -21.50
C LEU A 177 -14.60 5.81 -21.20
N HIS A 178 -15.32 5.81 -20.08
CA HIS A 178 -16.32 4.81 -19.77
C HIS A 178 -17.12 4.41 -21.02
N ILE A 179 -17.38 3.11 -21.06
CA ILE A 179 -18.17 2.26 -21.96
C ILE A 179 -19.59 2.80 -22.31
N PHE A 180 -19.96 4.04 -21.94
CA PHE A 180 -21.33 4.56 -22.04
C PHE A 180 -21.62 5.42 -23.30
N PHE A 181 -20.63 5.78 -24.13
CA PHE A 181 -20.85 6.55 -25.37
C PHE A 181 -20.35 5.84 -26.63
N MET A 182 -20.83 4.61 -26.84
CA MET A 182 -20.63 3.87 -28.10
C MET A 182 -21.49 4.46 -29.22
N LYS A 183 -20.92 5.41 -29.97
CA LYS A 183 -21.06 5.55 -31.44
C LYS A 183 -20.31 6.75 -32.03
N LYS A 184 -19.91 7.76 -31.23
CA LYS A 184 -19.33 9.02 -31.78
C LYS A 184 -17.80 9.12 -31.79
N ASN A 185 -17.07 8.28 -31.04
CA ASN A 185 -15.60 8.39 -30.89
C ASN A 185 -14.80 7.12 -31.23
N LEU A 186 -15.33 6.23 -32.09
CA LEU A 186 -14.60 5.01 -32.52
C LEU A 186 -13.25 5.34 -33.18
N ARG A 187 -13.18 6.48 -33.89
CA ARG A 187 -11.98 6.95 -34.59
C ARG A 187 -10.86 7.29 -33.62
N ILE A 188 -11.16 7.96 -32.52
CA ILE A 188 -10.17 8.36 -31.51
C ILE A 188 -9.61 7.13 -30.79
N TYR A 189 -10.47 6.16 -30.47
CA TYR A 189 -10.03 4.91 -29.88
C TYR A 189 -9.10 4.12 -30.81
N LEU A 190 -9.46 4.05 -32.10
CA LEU A 190 -8.63 3.40 -33.11
C LEU A 190 -7.29 4.11 -33.27
N ASP A 191 -7.27 5.44 -33.28
CA ASP A 191 -6.04 6.24 -33.41
C ASP A 191 -5.08 6.01 -32.23
N ASN A 192 -5.60 5.95 -31.01
CA ASN A 192 -4.81 5.64 -29.83
C ASN A 192 -4.25 4.20 -29.84
N ALA A 193 -5.03 3.24 -30.34
CA ALA A 193 -4.58 1.85 -30.46
C ALA A 193 -3.42 1.72 -31.47
N LEU A 194 -3.54 2.39 -32.62
CA LEU A 194 -2.48 2.44 -33.64
C LEU A 194 -1.23 3.16 -33.11
N LEU A 195 -1.41 4.21 -32.28
CA LEU A 195 -0.29 4.90 -31.64
C LEU A 195 0.41 4.04 -30.59
N CYS A 196 -0.34 3.27 -29.79
CA CYS A 196 0.23 2.30 -28.86
C CYS A 196 1.07 1.27 -29.61
N GLU A 197 0.53 0.71 -30.71
CA GLU A 197 1.23 -0.26 -31.55
C GLU A 197 2.54 0.32 -32.11
N TYR A 198 2.52 1.55 -32.62
CA TYR A 198 3.72 2.26 -33.05
C TYR A 198 4.77 2.39 -31.94
N ILE A 199 4.36 2.82 -30.75
CA ILE A 199 5.26 2.99 -29.60
C ILE A 199 5.87 1.64 -29.18
N ASP A 200 5.06 0.58 -29.16
CA ASP A 200 5.53 -0.77 -28.83
C ASP A 200 6.63 -1.22 -29.80
N PHE A 201 6.42 -1.04 -31.11
CA PHE A 201 7.42 -1.39 -32.11
C PHE A 201 8.69 -0.56 -32.00
N VAL A 202 8.57 0.76 -31.82
CA VAL A 202 9.73 1.65 -31.63
C VAL A 202 10.50 1.25 -30.37
N ASN A 203 9.82 0.96 -29.26
CA ASN A 203 10.47 0.52 -28.03
C ASN A 203 11.16 -0.84 -28.15
N ASN A 204 10.54 -1.80 -28.84
CA ASN A 204 11.18 -3.09 -29.11
C ASN A 204 12.49 -2.91 -29.89
N GLU A 205 12.51 -2.01 -30.88
CA GLU A 205 13.72 -1.71 -31.66
C GLU A 205 14.76 -0.89 -30.89
N LEU A 206 14.35 0.06 -30.05
CA LEU A 206 15.26 0.85 -29.21
C LEU A 206 15.90 -0.01 -28.11
N LEU A 207 15.10 -0.83 -27.43
CA LEU A 207 15.53 -1.57 -26.23
C LEU A 207 16.20 -2.90 -26.57
N SER A 208 16.21 -3.31 -27.85
CA SER A 208 17.02 -4.44 -28.32
C SER A 208 18.52 -4.21 -28.14
N SER A 209 18.97 -2.95 -28.25
CA SER A 209 20.36 -2.54 -28.08
C SER A 209 20.42 -1.21 -27.30
N MET A 210 20.60 -1.29 -25.98
CA MET A 210 20.63 -0.11 -25.12
C MET A 210 21.89 0.73 -25.37
N THR A 211 21.76 1.90 -25.97
CA THR A 211 22.85 2.88 -26.15
C THR A 211 22.79 3.99 -25.10
N THR A 212 23.86 4.79 -25.01
CA THR A 212 23.95 5.95 -24.10
C THR A 212 22.88 7.00 -24.37
N GLU A 213 22.51 7.18 -25.63
CA GLU A 213 21.51 8.15 -26.08
C GLU A 213 20.11 7.71 -25.68
N ILE A 214 19.81 6.41 -25.79
CA ILE A 214 18.53 5.82 -25.37
C ILE A 214 18.38 5.90 -23.85
N GLU A 215 19.45 5.60 -23.09
CA GLU A 215 19.43 5.82 -21.64
C GLU A 215 19.23 7.30 -21.30
N SER A 216 19.86 8.22 -22.03
CA SER A 216 19.67 9.66 -21.84
C SER A 216 18.23 10.11 -22.12
N LEU A 217 17.60 9.60 -23.19
CA LEU A 217 16.20 9.85 -23.53
C LEU A 217 15.30 9.45 -22.36
N TYR A 218 15.36 8.20 -21.92
CA TYR A 218 14.49 7.69 -20.87
C TYR A 218 14.74 8.38 -19.52
N LYS A 219 15.99 8.76 -19.23
CA LYS A 219 16.33 9.53 -18.03
C LYS A 219 15.65 10.91 -18.04
N LYS A 220 15.63 11.59 -19.20
CA LYS A 220 14.91 12.86 -19.37
C LYS A 220 13.39 12.68 -19.29
N VAL A 221 12.84 11.62 -19.90
CA VAL A 221 11.42 11.27 -19.84
C VAL A 221 10.98 11.06 -18.39
N PHE A 222 11.67 10.21 -17.62
CA PHE A 222 11.35 9.97 -16.20
C PHE A 222 11.50 11.23 -15.34
N HIS A 223 12.48 12.08 -15.64
CA HIS A 223 12.64 13.37 -14.95
C HIS A 223 11.51 14.36 -15.26
N TYR A 224 11.04 14.41 -16.51
CA TYR A 224 9.87 15.20 -16.88
C TYR A 224 8.63 14.71 -16.15
N MET A 225 8.39 13.40 -16.13
CA MET A 225 7.27 12.80 -15.39
C MET A 225 7.34 13.16 -13.91
N TYR A 226 8.51 13.02 -13.29
CA TYR A 226 8.71 13.37 -11.88
C TYR A 226 8.31 14.82 -11.60
N LYS A 227 8.81 15.78 -12.39
CA LYS A 227 8.45 17.20 -12.26
C LYS A 227 6.96 17.47 -12.48
N ALA A 228 6.36 16.79 -13.46
CA ALA A 228 4.94 16.96 -13.77
C ALA A 228 4.02 16.37 -12.69
N ILE A 229 4.44 15.30 -12.01
CA ILE A 229 3.67 14.63 -10.94
C ILE A 229 3.73 15.40 -9.61
N GLN A 230 4.84 16.11 -9.32
CA GLN A 230 5.02 16.83 -8.06
C GLN A 230 3.83 17.73 -7.64
N PRO A 231 3.27 18.60 -8.49
CA PRO A 231 2.17 19.49 -8.12
C PRO A 231 0.79 18.83 -8.10
N LEU A 232 0.65 17.59 -8.58
CA LEU A 232 -0.66 16.95 -8.76
C LEU A 232 -1.14 16.25 -7.47
N ASP A 233 -2.45 16.20 -7.27
CA ASP A 233 -3.08 15.45 -6.18
C ASP A 233 -3.45 14.02 -6.60
N TYR A 234 -3.68 13.14 -5.61
CA TYR A 234 -4.02 11.73 -5.84
C TYR A 234 -5.33 11.52 -6.61
N PHE A 235 -6.26 12.48 -6.55
CA PHE A 235 -7.54 12.46 -7.27
C PHE A 235 -7.45 13.08 -8.68
N SER A 236 -6.27 13.55 -9.12
CA SER A 236 -6.11 14.10 -10.46
C SER A 236 -6.03 12.99 -11.52
N ASN A 237 -6.81 13.14 -12.59
CA ASN A 237 -6.76 12.25 -13.76
C ASN A 237 -5.38 12.26 -14.43
N ASP A 238 -4.64 13.37 -14.35
CA ASP A 238 -3.31 13.47 -14.96
C ASP A 238 -2.32 12.52 -14.30
N VAL A 239 -2.39 12.33 -12.97
CA VAL A 239 -1.53 11.36 -12.26
C VAL A 239 -1.84 9.94 -12.72
N ILE A 240 -3.13 9.62 -12.91
CA ILE A 240 -3.56 8.32 -13.43
C ILE A 240 -3.02 8.10 -14.85
N SER A 241 -3.00 9.13 -15.70
CA SER A 241 -2.37 9.08 -17.02
C SER A 241 -0.88 8.78 -16.93
N TYR A 242 -0.13 9.45 -16.04
CA TYR A 242 1.29 9.15 -15.84
C TYR A 242 1.52 7.73 -15.30
N ILE A 243 0.69 7.23 -14.38
CA ILE A 243 0.75 5.84 -13.92
C ILE A 243 0.50 4.86 -15.08
N SER A 244 -0.45 5.19 -15.97
CA SER A 244 -0.75 4.38 -17.15
C SER A 244 0.44 4.32 -18.11
N VAL A 245 1.11 5.46 -18.33
CA VAL A 245 2.35 5.53 -19.11
C VAL A 245 3.44 4.67 -18.48
N LEU A 246 3.68 4.78 -17.17
CA LEU A 246 4.66 3.92 -16.49
C LEU A 246 4.28 2.44 -16.60
N THR A 247 2.99 2.11 -16.45
CA THR A 247 2.50 0.73 -16.54
C THR A 247 2.77 0.15 -17.92
N HIS A 248 2.61 0.95 -18.98
CA HIS A 248 2.94 0.58 -20.34
C HIS A 248 4.46 0.39 -20.53
N LEU A 249 5.27 1.36 -20.09
CA LEU A 249 6.74 1.27 -20.16
C LEU A 249 7.32 0.11 -19.31
N SER A 250 6.56 -0.37 -18.32
CA SER A 250 6.96 -1.48 -17.45
C SER A 250 6.88 -2.85 -18.12
N GLN A 251 6.38 -2.93 -19.35
CA GLN A 251 6.41 -4.17 -20.14
C GLN A 251 7.85 -4.60 -20.47
N TRP A 252 8.78 -3.64 -20.58
CA TRP A 252 10.19 -3.91 -20.82
C TRP A 252 10.98 -3.94 -19.51
N ALA A 253 11.56 -5.09 -19.18
CA ALA A 253 12.29 -5.28 -17.92
C ALA A 253 13.43 -4.27 -17.73
N ILE A 254 14.17 -3.93 -18.79
CA ILE A 254 15.26 -2.94 -18.78
C ILE A 254 14.77 -1.57 -18.29
N LEU A 255 13.57 -1.14 -18.72
CA LEU A 255 13.00 0.13 -18.28
C LEU A 255 12.60 0.08 -16.80
N VAL A 256 12.06 -1.05 -16.32
CA VAL A 256 11.77 -1.21 -14.87
C VAL A 256 13.06 -1.13 -14.05
N GLN A 257 14.12 -1.81 -14.47
CA GLN A 257 15.43 -1.73 -13.81
C GLN A 257 15.94 -0.29 -13.78
N MET A 258 15.79 0.44 -14.89
CA MET A 258 16.19 1.84 -15.00
C MET A 258 15.35 2.76 -14.10
N ILE A 259 14.03 2.57 -14.03
CA ILE A 259 13.11 3.32 -13.16
C ILE A 259 13.55 3.19 -11.70
N PHE A 260 13.81 1.97 -11.22
CA PHE A 260 14.20 1.74 -9.83
C PHE A 260 15.66 2.14 -9.54
N ARG A 261 16.58 1.99 -10.51
CA ARG A 261 17.94 2.52 -10.41
C ARG A 261 17.96 4.04 -10.27
N LEU A 262 17.14 4.73 -11.06
CA LEU A 262 17.02 6.20 -11.01
C LEU A 262 16.19 6.70 -9.83
N SER A 263 15.32 5.86 -9.27
CA SER A 263 14.52 6.17 -8.08
C SER A 263 15.22 5.79 -6.78
N HIS A 264 16.49 5.38 -6.81
CA HIS A 264 17.26 5.07 -5.62
C HIS A 264 18.03 6.31 -5.13
N PRO A 265 17.86 6.82 -3.89
CA PRO A 265 18.52 8.05 -3.43
C PRO A 265 20.04 8.08 -3.56
N LYS A 266 20.72 6.94 -3.35
CA LYS A 266 22.18 6.80 -3.58
C LYS A 266 22.62 7.22 -4.99
N THR A 267 21.79 7.05 -6.03
CA THR A 267 22.14 7.51 -7.39
C THR A 267 21.88 9.01 -7.62
N LEU A 268 21.04 9.65 -6.78
CA LEU A 268 20.83 11.10 -6.79
C LEU A 268 21.99 11.86 -6.10
N SER A 269 22.58 11.29 -5.05
CA SER A 269 23.69 11.92 -4.30
C SER A 269 24.94 12.21 -5.15
N ASN A 270 25.13 11.48 -6.26
CA ASN A 270 26.20 11.74 -7.24
C ASN A 270 25.96 12.96 -8.14
N ARG A 271 24.87 13.74 -7.96
CA ARG A 271 24.54 14.90 -8.81
C ARG A 271 25.03 16.27 -8.30
N SER A 272 25.75 16.36 -7.19
CA SER A 272 26.35 17.63 -6.75
C SER A 272 27.58 17.42 -5.88
N SER A 273 28.76 17.58 -6.50
CA SER A 273 30.09 17.51 -5.90
C SER A 273 30.47 18.77 -5.10
N ARG A 274 29.59 19.24 -4.20
CA ARG A 274 29.95 20.32 -3.25
C ARG A 274 29.60 20.06 -1.77
N ASP A 275 28.72 19.12 -1.46
CA ASP A 275 28.31 18.85 -0.06
C ASP A 275 28.58 17.39 0.36
N ALA A 276 29.78 16.88 0.06
CA ALA A 276 30.19 15.49 0.33
C ALA A 276 30.47 15.18 1.82
N HIS A 277 29.89 15.92 2.77
CA HIS A 277 30.08 15.71 4.22
C HIS A 277 28.84 15.22 4.98
N ILE A 278 27.74 14.88 4.28
CA ILE A 278 26.60 14.18 4.90
C ILE A 278 26.30 12.92 4.07
N SER A 279 27.04 11.84 4.33
CA SER A 279 26.92 10.55 3.63
C SER A 279 25.87 9.60 4.25
N SER A 280 24.79 10.13 4.81
CA SER A 280 23.63 9.33 5.22
C SER A 280 22.46 9.65 4.29
N THR A 281 22.07 8.70 3.43
CA THR A 281 20.84 8.79 2.64
C THR A 281 19.64 8.82 3.59
N SER A 282 19.19 10.02 3.97
CA SER A 282 17.98 10.18 4.78
C SER A 282 16.81 9.43 4.11
N GLY A 283 16.03 8.67 4.90
CA GLY A 283 14.85 7.95 4.42
C GLY A 283 13.88 8.84 3.64
N ARG A 284 13.81 10.13 3.98
CA ARG A 284 13.07 11.16 3.25
C ARG A 284 13.40 11.24 1.76
N ALA A 285 14.66 11.01 1.38
CA ALA A 285 15.10 11.15 0.00
C ALA A 285 14.41 10.15 -0.95
N PHE A 286 13.87 9.03 -0.44
CA PHE A 286 13.06 8.10 -1.25
C PHE A 286 11.79 8.74 -1.78
N GLN A 287 11.18 9.64 -1.00
CA GLN A 287 9.96 10.35 -1.39
C GLN A 287 10.23 11.37 -2.52
N ASP A 288 11.46 11.87 -2.63
CA ASP A 288 11.85 12.85 -3.67
C ASP A 288 12.26 12.19 -5.00
N THR A 289 11.72 11.02 -5.30
CA THR A 289 12.00 10.26 -6.54
C THR A 289 10.74 10.07 -7.36
N LEU A 290 10.84 9.55 -8.59
CA LEU A 290 9.66 9.32 -9.45
C LEU A 290 8.65 8.37 -8.77
N ILE A 291 9.11 7.20 -8.33
CA ILE A 291 8.27 6.23 -7.63
C ILE A 291 7.84 6.76 -6.27
N GLY A 292 8.72 7.44 -5.55
CA GLY A 292 8.35 7.98 -4.23
C GLY A 292 7.35 9.13 -4.28
N SER A 293 7.40 9.97 -5.31
CA SER A 293 6.44 11.05 -5.53
C SER A 293 5.03 10.50 -5.76
N LEU A 294 4.92 9.39 -6.50
CA LEU A 294 3.67 8.65 -6.67
C LEU A 294 3.18 8.07 -5.34
N LEU A 295 4.02 7.30 -4.63
CA LEU A 295 3.62 6.74 -3.34
C LEU A 295 3.21 7.82 -2.33
N SER A 296 3.79 9.02 -2.39
CA SER A 296 3.53 10.12 -1.45
C SER A 296 2.19 10.84 -1.65
N LYS A 297 1.43 10.53 -2.70
CA LYS A 297 0.12 11.16 -2.95
C LYS A 297 -0.94 10.56 -2.05
N SER A 298 -1.41 11.33 -1.08
CA SER A 298 -2.37 10.87 -0.08
C SER A 298 -3.21 12.04 0.46
N CYS A 299 -4.24 11.72 1.24
CA CYS A 299 -4.96 12.69 2.05
C CYS A 299 -4.11 13.21 3.22
N LEU A 300 -3.11 12.43 3.64
CA LEU A 300 -2.18 12.80 4.70
C LEU A 300 -1.09 13.74 4.14
N PRO A 301 -0.63 14.72 4.94
CA PRO A 301 0.35 15.70 4.47
C PRO A 301 1.68 15.01 4.11
N SER A 302 2.16 15.26 2.89
CA SER A 302 3.44 14.71 2.43
C SER A 302 4.66 15.39 3.09
N ILE A 303 4.48 16.54 3.74
CA ILE A 303 5.53 17.30 4.44
C ILE A 303 5.07 17.52 5.89
N PRO A 304 5.89 17.19 6.90
CA PRO A 304 5.57 17.44 8.30
C PRO A 304 5.20 18.92 8.54
N GLY A 305 4.17 19.15 9.35
CA GLY A 305 3.71 20.50 9.70
C GLY A 305 2.78 21.18 8.68
N LYS A 306 2.54 20.60 7.49
CA LYS A 306 1.50 21.10 6.59
C LYS A 306 0.09 20.77 7.12
N PRO A 307 -0.90 21.66 6.91
CA PRO A 307 -2.25 21.43 7.37
C PRO A 307 -2.90 20.27 6.59
N PHE A 308 -3.79 19.57 7.27
CA PHE A 308 -4.68 18.59 6.67
C PHE A 308 -5.84 19.28 5.96
N LEU A 309 -6.24 18.78 4.79
CA LEU A 309 -7.08 19.54 3.85
C LEU A 309 -8.58 19.22 3.90
N PHE A 310 -8.98 18.06 4.44
CA PHE A 310 -10.33 17.54 4.22
C PHE A 310 -11.35 17.87 5.32
N PHE A 311 -10.92 17.98 6.59
CA PHE A 311 -11.81 18.26 7.72
C PHE A 311 -11.61 19.70 8.21
N ASN A 312 -12.50 20.60 7.80
CA ASN A 312 -12.46 22.01 8.18
C ASN A 312 -13.33 22.26 9.42
N LYS A 313 -12.74 22.81 10.49
CA LYS A 313 -13.42 23.14 11.75
C LYS A 313 -14.23 21.94 12.31
N PRO A 314 -13.56 20.81 12.60
CA PRO A 314 -14.21 19.58 13.05
C PRO A 314 -15.15 19.74 14.25
N LYS A 315 -14.94 20.71 15.15
CA LYS A 315 -15.86 20.95 16.28
C LYS A 315 -17.28 21.34 15.85
N LEU A 316 -17.46 21.84 14.62
CA LEU A 316 -18.75 22.28 14.07
C LEU A 316 -19.40 21.24 13.15
N MET A 317 -18.70 20.17 12.79
CA MET A 317 -19.19 19.16 11.87
C MET A 317 -20.14 18.20 12.60
N SER A 318 -21.27 17.86 11.97
CA SER A 318 -22.11 16.77 12.46
C SER A 318 -21.49 15.40 12.13
N GLU A 319 -21.89 14.34 12.83
CA GLU A 319 -21.41 12.98 12.54
C GLU A 319 -21.69 12.57 11.08
N ARG A 320 -22.83 12.99 10.52
CA ARG A 320 -23.17 12.74 9.11
C ARG A 320 -22.23 13.45 8.14
N ASP A 321 -21.82 14.68 8.45
CA ASP A 321 -20.89 15.43 7.60
C ASP A 321 -19.51 14.77 7.60
N ILE A 322 -19.08 14.22 8.75
CA ILE A 322 -17.84 13.47 8.88
C ILE A 322 -17.89 12.20 8.01
N GLU A 323 -19.00 11.45 8.04
CA GLU A 323 -19.19 10.24 7.21
C GLU A 323 -19.21 10.54 5.70
N ILE A 324 -19.89 11.61 5.29
CA ILE A 324 -19.91 12.05 3.88
C ILE A 324 -18.51 12.45 3.42
N THR A 325 -17.78 13.20 4.24
CA THR A 325 -16.40 13.61 3.96
C THR A 325 -15.50 12.38 3.81
N ALA A 326 -15.62 11.41 4.73
CA ALA A 326 -14.88 10.15 4.67
C ALA A 326 -15.14 9.37 3.38
N THR A 327 -16.41 9.21 3.00
CA THR A 327 -16.79 8.48 1.77
C THR A 327 -16.26 9.17 0.51
N THR A 328 -16.25 10.51 0.51
CA THR A 328 -15.70 11.33 -0.60
C THR A 328 -14.18 11.18 -0.72
N MET A 329 -13.48 10.93 0.38
CA MET A 329 -12.03 10.65 0.38
C MET A 329 -11.72 9.23 -0.13
N TRP A 330 -12.52 8.23 0.25
CA TRP A 330 -12.23 6.82 -0.03
C TRP A 330 -12.30 6.46 -1.52
N GLN A 331 -13.30 6.94 -2.27
CA GLN A 331 -13.47 6.53 -3.67
C GLN A 331 -12.28 6.91 -4.59
N PRO A 332 -11.79 8.17 -4.59
CA PRO A 332 -10.62 8.52 -5.37
C PRO A 332 -9.35 7.85 -4.83
N MET A 333 -9.24 7.67 -3.50
CA MET A 333 -8.10 6.98 -2.89
C MET A 333 -7.99 5.53 -3.36
N LYS A 334 -9.08 4.78 -3.29
CA LYS A 334 -9.14 3.40 -3.77
C LYS A 334 -8.78 3.32 -5.24
N THR A 335 -9.39 4.17 -6.07
CA THR A 335 -9.08 4.23 -7.51
C THR A 335 -7.59 4.47 -7.74
N TYR A 336 -7.00 5.42 -7.01
CA TYR A 336 -5.58 5.74 -7.09
C TYR A 336 -4.69 4.54 -6.68
N GLN A 337 -5.00 3.91 -5.55
CA GLN A 337 -4.28 2.76 -5.01
C GLN A 337 -4.41 1.51 -5.90
N ASP A 338 -5.54 1.33 -6.59
CA ASP A 338 -5.74 0.25 -7.57
C ASP A 338 -4.77 0.42 -8.75
N HIS A 339 -4.63 1.64 -9.28
CA HIS A 339 -3.68 1.94 -10.36
C HIS A 339 -2.22 1.78 -9.89
N LEU A 340 -1.88 2.23 -8.68
CA LEU A 340 -0.54 2.02 -8.11
C LEU A 340 -0.24 0.52 -7.92
N SER A 341 -1.19 -0.23 -7.37
CA SER A 341 -1.03 -1.67 -7.15
C SER A 341 -0.86 -2.42 -8.47
N GLN A 342 -1.63 -2.02 -9.50
CA GLN A 342 -1.48 -2.59 -10.85
C GLN A 342 -0.11 -2.27 -11.46
N LEU A 343 0.40 -1.04 -11.29
CA LEU A 343 1.75 -0.67 -11.73
C LEU A 343 2.81 -1.56 -11.07
N PHE A 344 2.78 -1.70 -9.75
CA PHE A 344 3.73 -2.55 -9.01
C PHE A 344 3.61 -4.03 -9.38
N LYS A 345 2.40 -4.52 -9.65
CA LYS A 345 2.18 -5.87 -10.16
C LYS A 345 2.86 -6.11 -11.51
N VAL A 346 2.89 -5.10 -12.40
CA VAL A 346 3.63 -5.18 -13.67
C VAL A 346 5.14 -5.12 -13.41
N PHE A 347 5.62 -4.26 -12.50
CA PHE A 347 7.05 -4.18 -12.17
C PHE A 347 7.64 -5.52 -11.70
N VAL A 348 6.92 -6.28 -10.88
CA VAL A 348 7.41 -7.56 -10.32
C VAL A 348 7.16 -8.78 -11.23
N LYS A 349 6.51 -8.58 -12.39
CA LYS A 349 6.15 -9.66 -13.32
C LYS A 349 7.39 -10.35 -13.89
N SER A 350 8.39 -9.59 -14.34
CA SER A 350 9.66 -10.13 -14.83
C SER A 350 10.60 -10.48 -13.67
N SER A 351 11.24 -11.66 -13.72
CA SER A 351 12.27 -12.06 -12.77
C SER A 351 13.44 -11.08 -12.73
N ASP A 352 13.83 -10.53 -13.88
CA ASP A 352 15.02 -9.71 -14.04
C ASP A 352 14.85 -8.32 -13.41
N ALA A 353 13.60 -7.85 -13.35
CA ALA A 353 13.24 -6.58 -12.73
C ALA A 353 12.89 -6.73 -11.24
N ARG A 354 12.31 -7.87 -10.85
CA ARG A 354 11.78 -8.14 -9.50
C ARG A 354 12.79 -7.87 -8.40
N HIS A 355 14.05 -8.30 -8.57
CA HIS A 355 15.11 -8.06 -7.59
C HIS A 355 15.31 -6.55 -7.32
N ASN A 356 15.31 -5.72 -8.37
CA ASN A 356 15.50 -4.27 -8.22
C ASN A 356 14.33 -3.60 -7.50
N VAL A 357 13.11 -4.07 -7.74
CA VAL A 357 11.90 -3.59 -7.04
C VAL A 357 11.98 -3.93 -5.55
N LEU A 358 12.24 -5.21 -5.23
CA LEU A 358 12.33 -5.68 -3.84
C LEU A 358 13.48 -5.02 -3.10
N LYS A 359 14.63 -4.86 -3.75
CA LYS A 359 15.79 -4.16 -3.20
C LYS A 359 15.49 -2.70 -2.88
N TRP A 360 14.79 -2.00 -3.77
CA TRP A 360 14.38 -0.62 -3.51
C TRP A 360 13.40 -0.53 -2.33
N ILE A 361 12.45 -1.46 -2.22
CA ILE A 361 11.51 -1.51 -1.08
C ILE A 361 12.26 -1.81 0.22
N GLY A 362 13.16 -2.79 0.21
CA GLY A 362 13.99 -3.17 1.36
C GLY A 362 14.90 -2.04 1.84
N ASP A 363 15.65 -1.43 0.93
CA ASP A 363 16.51 -0.27 1.24
C ASP A 363 15.66 0.93 1.73
N CYS A 364 14.45 1.12 1.20
CA CYS A 364 13.52 2.14 1.69
C CYS A 364 13.07 1.86 3.12
N PHE A 365 12.79 0.60 3.46
CA PHE A 365 12.38 0.23 4.81
C PHE A 365 13.53 0.38 5.81
N ASP A 366 14.73 -0.08 5.47
CA ASP A 366 15.93 0.02 6.32
C ASP A 366 16.23 1.49 6.70
N GLU A 367 16.10 2.43 5.77
CA GLU A 367 16.35 3.87 6.01
C GLU A 367 15.19 4.57 6.76
N ASN A 368 14.04 3.91 6.94
CA ASN A 368 12.86 4.46 7.60
C ASN A 368 12.46 3.74 8.90
N GLN A 369 13.21 2.74 9.35
CA GLN A 369 12.89 1.99 10.59
C GLN A 369 12.86 2.86 11.85
N GLY A 370 13.64 3.95 11.85
CA GLY A 370 13.66 4.92 12.95
C GLY A 370 12.27 5.51 13.26
N LYS A 371 11.35 5.49 12.29
CA LYS A 371 9.98 5.99 12.42
C LYS A 371 9.09 5.17 13.37
N ASN A 372 9.46 3.92 13.69
CA ASN A 372 8.77 3.10 14.70
C ASN A 372 9.18 3.42 16.13
N LYS A 373 10.30 4.12 16.32
CA LYS A 373 10.83 4.40 17.65
C LYS A 373 10.06 5.55 18.28
N GLU A 374 9.77 5.45 19.57
CA GLU A 374 8.91 6.42 20.29
C GLU A 374 9.44 7.85 20.24
N TRP A 375 10.76 8.05 20.30
CA TRP A 375 11.38 9.38 20.19
C TRP A 375 11.07 10.09 18.87
N SER A 376 10.83 9.36 17.78
CA SER A 376 10.50 9.95 16.47
C SER A 376 9.14 10.65 16.46
N SER A 377 8.26 10.33 17.42
CA SER A 377 6.97 10.98 17.61
C SER A 377 7.07 12.25 18.47
N HIS A 378 8.15 12.40 19.25
CA HIS A 378 8.34 13.52 20.19
C HIS A 378 9.24 14.63 19.65
N ASP A 379 10.10 14.33 18.66
CA ASP A 379 10.93 15.33 18.00
C ASP A 379 10.36 15.71 16.62
N PRO A 380 9.83 16.94 16.45
CA PRO A 380 9.33 17.42 15.16
C PRO A 380 10.39 17.45 14.06
N LEU A 381 11.67 17.59 14.41
CA LEU A 381 12.78 17.59 13.44
C LEU A 381 13.05 16.18 12.91
N ALA A 382 12.88 15.16 13.74
CA ALA A 382 13.02 13.76 13.35
C ALA A 382 12.02 13.36 12.26
N ALA A 383 10.81 13.95 12.27
CA ALA A 383 9.79 13.68 11.26
C ALA A 383 10.24 14.05 9.82
N PHE A 384 11.18 14.98 9.66
CA PHE A 384 11.72 15.36 8.36
C PHE A 384 12.77 14.37 7.82
N LEU A 385 13.29 13.47 8.66
CA LEU A 385 14.28 12.47 8.25
C LEU A 385 13.66 11.29 7.50
N PHE A 386 12.34 11.13 7.59
CA PHE A 386 11.62 9.96 7.10
C PHE A 386 10.60 10.31 6.02
N VAL A 387 10.16 9.29 5.28
CA VAL A 387 9.05 9.43 4.32
C VAL A 387 7.74 9.74 5.04
N SER A 388 6.79 10.36 4.32
CA SER A 388 5.46 10.67 4.85
C SER A 388 4.62 9.43 5.21
N ASP A 389 3.60 9.60 6.05
CA ASP A 389 2.67 8.51 6.39
C ASP A 389 1.81 8.07 5.20
N GLY A 390 1.43 9.02 4.34
CA GLY A 390 0.75 8.73 3.07
C GLY A 390 1.57 7.82 2.16
N PHE A 391 2.88 8.04 2.08
CA PHE A 391 3.80 7.17 1.35
C PHE A 391 3.75 5.73 1.85
N LEU A 392 3.88 5.54 3.17
CA LEU A 392 3.96 4.19 3.75
C LEU A 392 2.62 3.45 3.67
N LEU A 393 1.51 4.16 3.81
CA LEU A 393 0.17 3.57 3.64
C LEU A 393 -0.05 3.10 2.20
N ASN A 394 0.30 3.91 1.20
CA ASN A 394 0.16 3.49 -0.20
C ASN A 394 1.08 2.30 -0.52
N LEU A 395 2.31 2.29 0.02
CA LEU A 395 3.21 1.15 -0.11
C LEU A 395 2.65 -0.10 0.59
N ASN A 396 2.00 0.07 1.75
CA ASN A 396 1.34 -1.02 2.45
C ASN A 396 0.20 -1.63 1.62
N VAL A 397 -0.68 -0.80 1.04
CA VAL A 397 -1.77 -1.27 0.16
C VAL A 397 -1.22 -1.99 -1.08
N VAL A 398 -0.12 -1.50 -1.67
CA VAL A 398 0.56 -2.17 -2.77
C VAL A 398 1.06 -3.56 -2.36
N LEU A 399 1.74 -3.67 -1.21
CA LEU A 399 2.27 -4.95 -0.71
C LEU A 399 1.14 -5.93 -0.35
N LEU A 400 0.08 -5.45 0.29
CA LEU A 400 -1.11 -6.23 0.59
C LEU A 400 -1.79 -6.76 -0.69
N ASN A 401 -1.84 -5.96 -1.76
CA ASN A 401 -2.34 -6.41 -3.06
C ASN A 401 -1.45 -7.49 -3.71
N LEU A 402 -0.13 -7.39 -3.52
CA LEU A 402 0.80 -8.44 -3.94
C LEU A 402 0.66 -9.70 -3.06
N ALA A 403 0.25 -9.56 -1.80
CA ALA A 403 0.01 -10.66 -0.87
C ALA A 403 -1.34 -11.36 -1.09
N LYS A 404 -2.35 -10.63 -1.59
CA LYS A 404 -3.72 -11.12 -1.84
C LYS A 404 -3.82 -12.51 -2.48
N PRO A 405 -2.98 -12.91 -3.46
CA PRO A 405 -3.06 -14.24 -4.07
C PRO A 405 -2.74 -15.40 -3.13
N PHE A 406 -2.07 -15.18 -1.99
CA PHE A 406 -1.77 -16.23 -1.00
C PHE A 406 -2.38 -15.95 0.38
N ALA A 407 -2.97 -14.77 0.58
CA ALA A 407 -3.65 -14.37 1.82
C ALA A 407 -5.06 -14.96 1.89
N GLU A 408 -5.15 -16.29 1.88
CA GLU A 408 -6.36 -17.04 2.19
C GLU A 408 -6.05 -18.10 3.27
N PRO A 409 -6.84 -18.18 4.36
CA PRO A 409 -6.65 -19.18 5.40
C PRO A 409 -6.61 -20.61 4.84
N TYR A 410 -5.70 -21.43 5.36
CA TYR A 410 -5.51 -22.83 4.92
C TYR A 410 -5.06 -23.01 3.45
N SER A 411 -4.67 -21.94 2.75
CA SER A 411 -4.12 -22.03 1.40
C SER A 411 -2.77 -22.76 1.39
N SER A 412 -2.60 -23.73 0.49
CA SER A 412 -1.30 -24.39 0.27
C SER A 412 -0.16 -23.43 -0.12
N ARG A 413 -0.49 -22.21 -0.56
CA ARG A 413 0.50 -21.17 -0.86
C ARG A 413 1.18 -20.63 0.40
N LEU A 414 0.53 -20.67 1.56
CA LEU A 414 1.14 -20.27 2.83
C LEU A 414 2.27 -21.22 3.24
N LEU A 415 2.21 -22.50 2.82
CA LEU A 415 3.31 -23.46 2.97
C LEU A 415 4.53 -23.14 2.07
N LYS A 416 4.51 -22.06 1.30
CA LYS A 416 5.69 -21.57 0.59
C LYS A 416 6.46 -20.52 1.39
N ILE A 417 5.89 -19.99 2.48
CA ILE A 417 6.55 -18.99 3.33
C ILE A 417 7.62 -19.70 4.15
N ASN A 418 8.87 -19.30 3.99
CA ASN A 418 9.98 -19.87 4.75
C ASN A 418 10.35 -18.95 5.94
N PRO A 419 10.15 -19.37 7.21
CA PRO A 419 10.49 -18.59 8.40
C PRO A 419 11.98 -18.18 8.49
N LEU A 420 12.89 -18.96 7.90
CA LEU A 420 14.33 -18.68 7.92
C LEU A 420 14.69 -17.33 7.29
N TYR A 421 13.81 -16.78 6.45
CA TYR A 421 14.00 -15.46 5.86
C TYR A 421 14.24 -14.39 6.93
N ALA A 422 13.51 -14.43 8.04
CA ALA A 422 13.59 -13.42 9.09
C ALA A 422 14.93 -13.38 9.82
N ILE A 423 15.68 -14.49 9.81
CA ILE A 423 16.97 -14.59 10.49
C ILE A 423 18.16 -14.57 9.53
N SER A 424 17.90 -14.69 8.23
CA SER A 424 18.92 -14.81 7.22
C SER A 424 19.63 -13.48 6.97
N ARG A 425 20.96 -13.54 6.90
CA ARG A 425 21.84 -12.41 6.54
C ARG A 425 22.38 -12.51 5.12
N ASN A 426 21.68 -13.24 4.25
CA ASN A 426 22.06 -13.41 2.85
C ASN A 426 21.93 -12.08 2.08
N GLU A 427 22.82 -11.81 1.13
CA GLU A 427 22.73 -10.65 0.23
C GLU A 427 21.45 -10.66 -0.62
N ASN A 428 20.85 -11.83 -0.82
CA ASN A 428 19.59 -12.01 -1.55
C ASN A 428 18.34 -11.67 -0.71
N VAL A 429 18.49 -11.41 0.59
CA VAL A 429 17.40 -10.95 1.47
C VAL A 429 17.31 -9.44 1.40
N HIS A 430 16.12 -8.93 1.09
CA HIS A 430 15.93 -7.49 0.88
C HIS A 430 15.58 -6.75 2.17
N LEU A 431 14.95 -7.40 3.16
CA LEU A 431 14.73 -6.86 4.51
C LEU A 431 15.94 -7.16 5.41
N LYS A 432 17.01 -6.39 5.28
CA LYS A 432 18.33 -6.74 5.86
C LYS A 432 18.35 -6.69 7.38
N GLU A 433 17.52 -5.86 7.98
CA GLU A 433 17.55 -5.60 9.42
C GLU A 433 16.58 -6.50 10.20
N LEU A 434 15.80 -7.35 9.52
CA LEU A 434 14.78 -8.21 10.13
C LEU A 434 15.35 -9.19 11.17
N TYR A 435 16.62 -9.59 11.03
CA TYR A 435 17.29 -10.49 11.98
C TYR A 435 17.47 -9.90 13.37
N LYS A 436 17.31 -8.58 13.54
CA LYS A 436 17.41 -7.87 14.82
C LYS A 436 16.13 -7.98 15.66
N GLU A 437 15.02 -8.34 15.03
CA GLU A 437 13.73 -8.46 15.72
C GLU A 437 13.73 -9.67 16.67
N THR A 438 13.07 -9.51 17.81
CA THR A 438 12.94 -10.57 18.82
C THR A 438 12.07 -11.70 18.29
N PRO A 439 12.51 -12.97 18.32
CA PRO A 439 11.70 -14.11 17.88
C PRO A 439 10.71 -14.59 18.96
N LEU A 440 9.66 -15.34 18.57
CA LEU A 440 8.63 -15.86 19.48
C LEU A 440 9.18 -16.77 20.59
N ILE A 441 10.23 -17.54 20.28
CA ILE A 441 10.95 -18.40 21.23
C ILE A 441 12.46 -18.22 21.06
N ASN A 442 13.22 -18.53 22.10
CA ASN A 442 14.68 -18.43 22.04
C ASN A 442 15.27 -19.43 21.04
N ARG A 443 16.34 -19.01 20.36
CA ARG A 443 17.13 -19.89 19.51
C ARG A 443 17.97 -20.82 20.38
N THR A 444 17.97 -22.11 20.03
CA THR A 444 18.75 -23.13 20.75
C THR A 444 20.17 -23.30 20.20
N ASP A 445 20.42 -23.00 18.91
CA ASP A 445 21.72 -23.21 18.25
C ASP A 445 22.11 -22.09 17.28
N GLU A 446 23.27 -21.47 17.46
CA GLU A 446 23.84 -20.45 16.54
C GLU A 446 24.57 -21.08 15.32
N ILE A 447 24.85 -22.39 15.37
CA ILE A 447 25.75 -23.11 14.45
C ILE A 447 25.11 -23.33 13.05
N GLU A 448 23.77 -23.27 12.92
CA GLU A 448 23.07 -23.44 11.63
C GLU A 448 23.05 -22.16 10.74
N ASP A 449 23.45 -20.99 11.27
CA ASP A 449 23.40 -19.70 10.57
C ASP A 449 24.34 -19.61 9.35
N GLU A 450 25.42 -20.41 9.31
CA GLU A 450 26.34 -20.45 8.17
C GLU A 450 25.75 -21.17 6.94
N LYS A 451 24.97 -22.24 7.15
CA LYS A 451 24.28 -22.95 6.06
C LYS A 451 23.17 -22.10 5.43
N ASN A 452 22.59 -21.19 6.21
CA ASN A 452 21.50 -20.30 5.80
C ASN A 452 21.93 -19.19 4.83
N ARG A 453 23.24 -18.97 4.62
CA ARG A 453 23.75 -17.91 3.72
C ARG A 453 23.56 -18.20 2.23
N GLN A 454 23.29 -19.44 1.85
CA GLN A 454 23.13 -19.84 0.44
C GLN A 454 21.68 -20.02 0.00
N ILE A 455 20.71 -19.90 0.93
CA ILE A 455 19.29 -20.13 0.64
C ILE A 455 18.72 -18.95 -0.15
N THR A 456 18.08 -19.24 -1.28
CA THR A 456 17.29 -18.27 -2.03
C THR A 456 15.82 -18.33 -1.60
N PHE A 457 15.23 -17.17 -1.36
CA PHE A 457 13.85 -17.06 -0.92
C PHE A 457 12.93 -16.77 -2.10
N ASN A 458 11.72 -17.33 -2.05
CA ASN A 458 10.73 -17.10 -3.08
C ASN A 458 10.02 -15.74 -2.85
N PHE A 459 9.35 -15.26 -3.90
CA PHE A 459 8.62 -14.00 -3.87
C PHE A 459 7.50 -13.96 -2.82
N ILE A 460 6.86 -15.09 -2.52
CA ILE A 460 5.79 -15.15 -1.51
C ILE A 460 6.34 -14.85 -0.12
N THR A 461 7.51 -15.41 0.22
CA THR A 461 8.19 -15.19 1.50
C THR A 461 8.57 -13.72 1.66
N GLU A 462 9.19 -13.13 0.63
CA GLU A 462 9.56 -11.70 0.58
C GLU A 462 8.35 -10.80 0.83
N ILE A 463 7.28 -10.98 0.05
CA ILE A 463 6.07 -10.16 0.16
C ILE A 463 5.35 -10.36 1.50
N PHE A 464 5.34 -11.57 2.06
CA PHE A 464 4.74 -11.83 3.36
C PHE A 464 5.40 -11.00 4.46
N PHE A 465 6.73 -11.10 4.59
CA PHE A 465 7.47 -10.34 5.62
C PHE A 465 7.46 -8.84 5.34
N MET A 466 7.57 -8.42 4.07
CA MET A 466 7.46 -7.00 3.70
C MET A 466 6.09 -6.41 4.02
N SER A 467 4.99 -7.17 3.82
CA SER A 467 3.64 -6.69 4.13
C SER A 467 3.44 -6.48 5.64
N HIS A 468 3.91 -7.42 6.46
CA HIS A 468 3.88 -7.30 7.92
C HIS A 468 4.77 -6.15 8.41
N PHE A 469 6.00 -6.05 7.90
CA PHE A 469 6.90 -4.96 8.27
C PHE A 469 6.32 -3.60 7.87
N SER A 470 5.76 -3.51 6.66
CA SER A 470 5.09 -2.32 6.16
C SER A 470 3.91 -1.90 7.04
N TYR A 471 3.12 -2.85 7.54
CA TYR A 471 2.02 -2.57 8.46
C TYR A 471 2.53 -1.94 9.76
N SER A 472 3.59 -2.50 10.36
CA SER A 472 4.18 -1.99 11.60
C SER A 472 4.62 -0.52 11.47
N ILE A 473 5.29 -0.17 10.37
CA ILE A 473 5.78 1.20 10.13
C ILE A 473 4.72 2.19 9.64
N SER A 474 3.53 1.72 9.24
CA SER A 474 2.46 2.55 8.67
C SER A 474 1.22 2.56 9.56
N VAL A 475 0.36 1.56 9.43
CA VAL A 475 -0.94 1.46 10.07
C VAL A 475 -0.81 1.39 11.59
N HIS A 476 0.04 0.49 12.11
CA HIS A 476 0.23 0.32 13.55
C HIS A 476 0.75 1.62 14.18
N ARG A 477 1.75 2.27 13.57
CA ARG A 477 2.23 3.58 14.01
C ARG A 477 1.11 4.64 14.05
N LEU A 478 0.31 4.76 12.99
CA LEU A 478 -0.79 5.72 12.95
C LEU A 478 -1.88 5.39 13.98
N HIS A 479 -2.14 4.11 14.22
CA HIS A 479 -3.06 3.66 15.26
C HIS A 479 -2.57 4.08 16.65
N ARG A 480 -1.26 3.95 16.94
CA ARG A 480 -0.68 4.47 18.19
C ARG A 480 -0.89 5.98 18.35
N ILE A 481 -0.77 6.75 17.27
CA ILE A 481 -1.05 8.20 17.29
C ILE A 481 -2.54 8.47 17.60
N LEU A 482 -3.48 7.67 17.08
CA LEU A 482 -4.91 7.80 17.39
C LEU A 482 -5.26 7.46 18.84
N ILE A 483 -4.56 6.48 19.43
CA ILE A 483 -4.74 6.08 20.83
C ILE A 483 -4.06 7.06 21.79
N GLY A 484 -3.04 7.79 21.31
CA GLY A 484 -2.25 8.72 22.11
C GLY A 484 -3.10 9.74 22.89
N GLU A 485 -2.65 10.05 24.10
CA GLU A 485 -3.35 10.97 25.00
C GLU A 485 -3.18 12.46 24.63
N GLU A 486 -2.36 12.76 23.62
CA GLU A 486 -1.97 14.14 23.31
C GLU A 486 -3.18 15.04 23.01
N LEU A 487 -4.15 14.54 22.22
CA LEU A 487 -5.37 15.28 21.94
C LEU A 487 -6.23 15.49 23.20
N THR A 488 -6.26 14.50 24.09
CA THR A 488 -6.97 14.60 25.38
C THR A 488 -6.30 15.65 26.27
N ARG A 489 -4.97 15.66 26.34
CA ARG A 489 -4.19 16.66 27.08
C ARG A 489 -4.41 18.07 26.54
N ILE A 490 -4.36 18.26 25.22
CA ILE A 490 -4.63 19.55 24.57
C ILE A 490 -6.07 20.01 24.86
N ARG A 491 -7.04 19.09 24.82
CA ARG A 491 -8.45 19.40 25.15
C ARG A 491 -8.62 19.81 26.61
N GLU A 492 -7.97 19.12 27.55
CA GLU A 492 -7.99 19.47 28.97
C GLU A 492 -7.31 20.83 29.22
N ALA A 493 -6.15 21.08 28.61
CA ALA A 493 -5.44 22.35 28.70
C ALA A 493 -6.28 23.53 28.15
N HIS A 494 -6.91 23.37 26.99
CA HIS A 494 -7.82 24.36 26.43
C HIS A 494 -9.01 24.64 27.36
N ASN A 495 -9.65 23.59 27.88
CA ASN A 495 -10.77 23.75 28.80
C ASN A 495 -10.37 24.48 30.10
N ASN A 496 -9.16 24.24 30.60
CA ASN A 496 -8.64 24.92 31.77
C ASN A 496 -8.31 26.39 31.48
N ALA A 497 -7.69 26.69 30.34
CA ALA A 497 -7.41 28.06 29.91
C ALA A 497 -8.71 28.87 29.75
N VAL A 498 -9.74 28.29 29.12
CA VAL A 498 -11.05 28.96 28.97
C VAL A 498 -11.70 29.25 30.33
N LYS A 499 -11.53 28.37 31.33
CA LYS A 499 -12.07 28.57 32.68
C LYS A 499 -11.32 29.63 33.48
N LEU A 500 -9.99 29.71 33.35
CA LEU A 500 -9.14 30.62 34.12
C LEU A 500 -9.04 32.00 33.49
N ASP A 501 -8.71 32.05 32.19
CA ASP A 501 -8.39 33.29 31.47
C ASP A 501 -9.59 33.84 30.69
N GLY A 502 -10.64 33.03 30.52
CA GLY A 502 -11.80 33.34 29.69
C GLY A 502 -11.62 32.91 28.22
N PRO A 503 -12.72 32.85 27.44
CA PRO A 503 -12.72 32.30 26.08
C PRO A 503 -11.98 33.17 25.06
N ASN A 504 -11.89 34.48 25.29
CA ASN A 504 -11.29 35.44 24.36
C ASN A 504 -9.82 35.78 24.68
N HIS A 505 -9.24 35.14 25.71
CA HIS A 505 -7.83 35.35 26.04
C HIS A 505 -6.92 34.71 24.99
N GLU A 506 -5.77 35.33 24.71
CA GLU A 506 -4.84 34.89 23.66
C GLU A 506 -4.43 33.42 23.81
N ASN A 507 -4.14 33.00 25.05
CA ASN A 507 -3.80 31.62 25.39
C ASN A 507 -4.94 30.63 25.06
N SER A 508 -6.18 30.99 25.43
CA SER A 508 -7.38 30.18 25.14
C SER A 508 -7.62 30.03 23.65
N VAL A 509 -7.40 31.11 22.88
CA VAL A 509 -7.53 31.10 21.41
C VAL A 509 -6.45 30.22 20.77
N GLN A 510 -5.18 30.37 21.15
CA GLN A 510 -4.06 29.58 20.63
C GLN A 510 -4.22 28.07 20.93
N LEU A 511 -4.60 27.72 22.15
CA LEU A 511 -4.92 26.33 22.52
C LEU A 511 -6.16 25.82 21.77
N GLY A 512 -7.11 26.70 21.49
CA GLY A 512 -8.31 26.40 20.71
C GLY A 512 -7.99 26.03 19.26
N GLU A 513 -7.10 26.79 18.62
CA GLU A 513 -6.57 26.51 17.28
C GLU A 513 -5.74 25.23 17.25
N THR A 514 -4.87 25.02 18.25
CA THR A 514 -4.08 23.79 18.39
C THR A 514 -4.99 22.57 18.53
N MET A 515 -6.06 22.69 19.32
CA MET A 515 -7.08 21.64 19.47
C MET A 515 -7.83 21.37 18.16
N GLU A 516 -8.22 22.40 17.39
CA GLU A 516 -8.84 22.23 16.07
C GLU A 516 -7.91 21.48 15.12
N ASN A 517 -6.65 21.91 15.02
CA ASN A 517 -5.64 21.26 14.17
C ASN A 517 -5.43 19.79 14.57
N GLY A 518 -5.38 19.51 15.88
CA GLY A 518 -5.29 18.15 16.42
C GLY A 518 -6.51 17.30 16.09
N LEU A 519 -7.72 17.85 16.19
CA LEU A 519 -8.96 17.16 15.81
C LEU A 519 -9.01 16.88 14.30
N THR A 520 -8.59 17.84 13.48
CA THR A 520 -8.51 17.65 12.02
C THR A 520 -7.53 16.52 11.70
N ALA A 521 -6.33 16.51 12.29
CA ALA A 521 -5.35 15.45 12.12
C ALA A 521 -5.94 14.08 12.53
N PHE A 522 -6.58 14.02 13.70
CA PHE A 522 -7.23 12.83 14.22
C PHE A 522 -8.30 12.29 13.26
N LEU A 523 -9.20 13.13 12.74
CA LEU A 523 -10.24 12.70 11.81
C LEU A 523 -9.65 12.21 10.48
N ASN A 524 -8.65 12.89 9.92
CA ASN A 524 -8.00 12.43 8.67
C ASN A 524 -7.36 11.06 8.85
N ILE A 525 -6.59 10.86 9.93
CA ILE A 525 -5.94 9.57 10.21
C ILE A 525 -7.00 8.50 10.46
N LYS A 526 -8.01 8.78 11.30
CA LYS A 526 -9.11 7.86 11.59
C LYS A 526 -9.85 7.46 10.31
N THR A 527 -10.18 8.41 9.45
CA THR A 527 -10.86 8.15 8.17
C THR A 527 -9.99 7.30 7.24
N MET A 528 -8.69 7.57 7.15
CA MET A 528 -7.79 6.82 6.28
C MET A 528 -7.62 5.36 6.74
N LEU A 529 -7.43 5.13 8.05
CA LEU A 529 -7.32 3.78 8.59
C LEU A 529 -8.65 3.00 8.54
N ASN A 530 -9.78 3.69 8.41
CA ASN A 530 -11.11 3.10 8.26
C ASN A 530 -11.55 2.93 6.81
N GLU A 531 -10.66 3.07 5.84
CA GLU A 531 -10.98 2.79 4.45
C GLU A 531 -11.33 1.29 4.28
N PRO A 532 -12.53 0.94 3.77
CA PRO A 532 -13.00 -0.45 3.78
C PRO A 532 -12.12 -1.44 3.02
N TYR A 533 -11.50 -1.03 1.91
CA TYR A 533 -10.68 -1.93 1.10
C TYR A 533 -9.34 -2.27 1.76
N LEU A 534 -8.71 -1.31 2.45
CA LEU A 534 -7.55 -1.53 3.31
C LEU A 534 -7.89 -2.56 4.40
N LEU A 535 -9.02 -2.39 5.08
CA LEU A 535 -9.44 -3.33 6.14
C LEU A 535 -9.72 -4.74 5.60
N GLU A 536 -10.32 -4.87 4.41
CA GLU A 536 -10.51 -6.16 3.74
C GLU A 536 -9.16 -6.86 3.50
N LEU A 537 -8.18 -6.12 2.95
CA LEU A 537 -6.84 -6.64 2.66
C LEU A 537 -6.06 -7.03 3.93
N LEU A 538 -6.16 -6.21 4.99
CA LEU A 538 -5.54 -6.49 6.29
C LEU A 538 -6.16 -7.72 6.94
N ASN A 539 -7.49 -7.83 6.95
CA ASN A 539 -8.16 -9.01 7.49
C ASN A 539 -7.73 -10.30 6.76
N ALA A 540 -7.61 -10.24 5.42
CA ALA A 540 -7.15 -11.37 4.62
C ALA A 540 -5.70 -11.78 4.99
N LEU A 541 -4.78 -10.82 5.13
CA LEU A 541 -3.40 -11.10 5.55
C LEU A 541 -3.35 -11.69 6.97
N PHE A 542 -4.04 -11.10 7.93
CA PHE A 542 -3.96 -11.50 9.34
C PHE A 542 -4.63 -12.84 9.60
N THR A 543 -5.82 -13.11 9.07
CA THR A 543 -6.47 -14.43 9.20
C THR A 543 -5.62 -15.55 8.59
N SER A 544 -4.99 -15.28 7.45
CA SER A 544 -4.04 -16.19 6.81
C SER A 544 -2.80 -16.42 7.67
N THR A 545 -2.26 -15.35 8.25
CA THR A 545 -1.12 -15.40 9.18
C THR A 545 -1.47 -16.21 10.42
N CYS A 546 -2.67 -16.05 10.99
CA CYS A 546 -3.16 -16.85 12.11
C CYS A 546 -3.17 -18.34 11.75
N SER A 547 -3.74 -18.71 10.60
CA SER A 547 -3.77 -20.11 10.16
C SER A 547 -2.36 -20.68 9.94
N TRP A 548 -1.44 -19.87 9.43
CA TRP A 548 -0.04 -20.25 9.18
C TRP A 548 0.73 -20.44 10.50
N LEU A 549 0.60 -19.53 11.46
CA LEU A 549 1.23 -19.64 12.79
C LEU A 549 0.71 -20.86 13.56
N VAL A 550 -0.60 -21.07 13.56
CA VAL A 550 -1.24 -22.24 14.19
C VAL A 550 -0.75 -23.53 13.53
N HIS A 551 -0.58 -23.55 12.20
CA HIS A 551 -0.04 -24.69 11.48
C HIS A 551 1.41 -25.01 11.89
N ILE A 552 2.29 -24.00 11.95
CA ILE A 552 3.68 -24.17 12.39
C ILE A 552 3.74 -24.66 13.83
N ALA A 553 2.91 -24.10 14.71
CA ALA A 553 2.85 -24.52 16.10
C ALA A 553 2.35 -25.97 16.24
N SER A 554 1.36 -26.39 15.44
CA SER A 554 0.72 -27.70 15.62
C SER A 554 1.43 -28.84 14.90
N SER A 555 2.25 -28.54 13.89
CA SER A 555 2.91 -29.55 13.06
C SER A 555 4.40 -29.69 13.38
N SER A 556 4.93 -30.91 13.25
CA SER A 556 6.38 -31.18 13.23
C SER A 556 7.00 -30.86 11.86
N PHE A 557 6.38 -29.97 11.08
CA PHE A 557 6.75 -29.72 9.70
C PHE A 557 8.08 -28.98 9.60
N ASP A 558 9.01 -29.49 8.79
CA ASP A 558 10.30 -28.86 8.51
C ASP A 558 10.39 -28.37 7.07
N TYR A 559 10.35 -27.05 6.84
CA TYR A 559 10.49 -26.44 5.50
C TYR A 559 11.81 -26.79 4.80
N ASN A 560 12.82 -27.27 5.55
CA ASN A 560 14.12 -27.70 5.00
C ASN A 560 14.11 -29.14 4.48
N GLN A 561 13.12 -29.96 4.85
CA GLN A 561 12.97 -31.35 4.42
C GLN A 561 11.64 -31.48 3.66
N LYS A 562 11.61 -30.99 2.42
CA LYS A 562 10.43 -31.16 1.55
C LYS A 562 10.17 -32.65 1.32
N SER A 563 9.12 -33.18 1.94
CA SER A 563 8.48 -34.41 1.49
C SER A 563 7.80 -34.16 0.15
N ASP A 564 7.98 -35.02 -0.84
CA ASP A 564 7.35 -34.93 -2.18
C ASP A 564 5.80 -35.08 -2.19
N GLY A 565 5.13 -34.91 -1.05
CA GLY A 565 3.67 -34.98 -0.92
C GLY A 565 3.00 -33.62 -1.14
N GLU A 566 1.76 -33.64 -1.64
CA GLU A 566 0.85 -32.48 -1.58
C GLU A 566 0.45 -32.22 -0.13
N GLU A 567 1.31 -31.55 0.62
CA GLU A 567 1.02 -31.19 2.01
C GLU A 567 -0.09 -30.14 2.05
N GLN A 568 -1.13 -30.45 2.83
CA GLN A 568 -2.27 -29.56 3.07
C GLN A 568 -2.08 -28.88 4.43
N MET A 569 -2.54 -27.63 4.55
CA MET A 569 -2.54 -26.95 5.83
C MET A 569 -3.43 -27.68 6.82
N ASN A 570 -2.84 -28.13 7.92
CA ASN A 570 -3.57 -28.79 8.99
C ASN A 570 -4.54 -27.81 9.67
N ILE A 571 -5.82 -28.18 9.69
CA ILE A 571 -6.83 -27.54 10.54
C ILE A 571 -6.60 -28.01 11.98
N LEU A 572 -6.64 -27.09 12.94
CA LEU A 572 -6.51 -27.40 14.35
C LEU A 572 -7.70 -28.28 14.79
N LYS A 573 -7.42 -29.50 15.25
CA LYS A 573 -8.45 -30.48 15.65
C LYS A 573 -8.44 -30.82 17.13
N LYS A 574 -7.35 -30.56 17.85
CA LYS A 574 -7.18 -30.97 19.25
C LYS A 574 -6.29 -30.00 20.02
N LEU A 575 -6.66 -29.73 21.26
CA LEU A 575 -5.86 -29.06 22.28
C LEU A 575 -5.87 -29.90 23.58
N PRO A 576 -4.93 -29.68 24.52
CA PRO A 576 -3.67 -28.94 24.34
C PRO A 576 -2.74 -29.65 23.35
N LEU A 577 -1.80 -28.91 22.76
CA LEU A 577 -0.81 -29.48 21.85
C LEU A 577 0.25 -30.25 22.66
N THR A 578 0.29 -31.57 22.52
CA THR A 578 1.25 -32.44 23.23
C THR A 578 2.57 -32.62 22.49
N SER A 579 2.70 -32.08 21.28
CA SER A 579 3.95 -32.11 20.51
C SER A 579 4.98 -31.15 21.10
N GLU A 580 6.26 -31.44 20.95
CA GLU A 580 7.29 -30.45 21.25
C GLU A 580 7.12 -29.21 20.35
N PRO A 581 7.48 -28.00 20.84
CA PRO A 581 7.44 -26.79 20.04
C PRO A 581 8.27 -26.93 18.77
N ASN A 582 7.71 -26.53 17.64
CA ASN A 582 8.46 -26.52 16.38
C ASN A 582 9.58 -25.47 16.46
N ARG A 583 10.82 -25.90 16.19
CA ARG A 583 12.00 -25.02 16.17
C ARG A 583 11.84 -23.78 15.29
N GLN A 584 10.99 -23.85 14.26
CA GLN A 584 10.73 -22.73 13.35
C GLN A 584 10.12 -21.51 14.03
N LEU A 585 9.44 -21.68 15.16
CA LEU A 585 8.95 -20.56 15.96
C LEU A 585 10.09 -19.64 16.42
N SER A 586 11.32 -20.16 16.55
CA SER A 586 12.52 -19.38 16.92
C SER A 586 13.02 -18.44 15.81
N TYR A 587 12.46 -18.56 14.61
CA TYR A 587 12.78 -17.71 13.47
C TYR A 587 11.74 -16.63 13.24
N ILE A 588 10.54 -16.76 13.81
CA ILE A 588 9.42 -15.86 13.55
C ILE A 588 9.50 -14.66 14.52
N PRO A 589 9.53 -13.42 14.01
CA PRO A 589 9.54 -12.22 14.85
C PRO A 589 8.25 -12.01 15.65
N GLU A 590 8.37 -11.48 16.87
CA GLU A 590 7.25 -11.14 17.77
C GLU A 590 6.32 -10.08 17.19
N PHE A 591 6.83 -9.10 16.44
CA PHE A 591 6.02 -8.02 15.88
C PHE A 591 4.90 -8.51 14.94
N ILE A 592 5.04 -9.72 14.36
CA ILE A 592 3.97 -10.34 13.54
C ILE A 592 2.74 -10.61 14.40
N MET A 593 2.93 -11.09 15.64
CA MET A 593 1.85 -11.29 16.60
C MET A 593 1.31 -9.95 17.09
N GLU A 594 2.20 -8.98 17.38
CA GLU A 594 1.80 -7.63 17.79
C GLU A 594 0.90 -6.97 16.75
N ASN A 595 1.23 -7.11 15.45
CA ASN A 595 0.43 -6.56 14.37
C ASN A 595 -1.00 -7.11 14.32
N ILE A 596 -1.16 -8.42 14.57
CA ILE A 596 -2.48 -9.06 14.63
C ILE A 596 -3.29 -8.50 15.80
N ILE A 597 -2.66 -8.37 16.97
CA ILE A 597 -3.29 -7.84 18.19
C ILE A 597 -3.67 -6.37 18.00
N ASP A 598 -2.77 -5.56 17.43
CA ASP A 598 -3.01 -4.14 17.14
C ASP A 598 -4.20 -3.95 16.20
N TYR A 599 -4.30 -4.78 15.16
CA TYR A 599 -5.42 -4.77 14.23
C TYR A 599 -6.76 -5.06 14.92
N LEU A 600 -6.81 -6.08 15.77
CA LEU A 600 -8.03 -6.40 16.54
C LEU A 600 -8.41 -5.26 17.48
N LYS A 601 -7.43 -4.65 18.17
CA LYS A 601 -7.62 -3.46 19.02
C LYS A 601 -8.18 -2.28 18.23
N PHE A 602 -7.64 -2.03 17.04
CA PHE A 602 -8.11 -0.96 16.16
C PHE A 602 -9.59 -1.17 15.78
N LEU A 603 -9.94 -2.37 15.32
CA LEU A 603 -11.29 -2.70 14.90
C LEU A 603 -12.29 -2.60 16.06
N GLY A 604 -11.95 -3.16 17.22
CA GLY A 604 -12.81 -3.09 18.41
C GLY A 604 -13.13 -1.66 18.83
N ARG A 605 -12.13 -0.77 18.78
CA ARG A 605 -12.25 0.62 19.24
C ARG A 605 -12.85 1.58 18.22
N TYR A 606 -12.49 1.45 16.94
CA TYR A 606 -12.80 2.46 15.92
C TYR A 606 -13.73 1.99 14.81
N ASN A 607 -13.92 0.68 14.61
CA ASN A 607 -14.77 0.16 13.54
C ASN A 607 -15.45 -1.16 13.89
N THR A 608 -16.35 -1.10 14.87
CA THR A 608 -17.07 -2.30 15.28
C THR A 608 -17.99 -2.85 14.19
N GLN A 609 -18.39 -2.05 13.19
CA GLN A 609 -19.20 -2.53 12.05
C GLN A 609 -18.40 -3.46 11.13
N VAL A 610 -17.14 -3.12 10.82
CA VAL A 610 -16.26 -4.02 10.05
C VAL A 610 -15.87 -5.22 10.91
N PHE A 611 -15.62 -5.03 12.21
CA PHE A 611 -15.45 -6.16 13.12
C PHE A 611 -16.65 -7.12 13.07
N GLN A 612 -17.87 -6.58 12.92
CA GLN A 612 -19.09 -7.37 12.77
C GLN A 612 -19.17 -8.17 11.48
N SER A 613 -18.57 -7.69 10.40
CA SER A 613 -18.61 -8.38 9.11
C SER A 613 -17.53 -9.45 8.94
N ILE A 614 -16.60 -9.61 9.90
CA ILE A 614 -15.53 -10.63 9.89
C ILE A 614 -16.10 -12.06 9.94
N GLY A 615 -17.28 -12.26 10.53
CA GLY A 615 -18.02 -13.52 10.48
C GLY A 615 -17.19 -14.72 10.95
N SER A 616 -17.11 -15.77 10.11
CA SER A 616 -16.40 -17.02 10.43
C SER A 616 -14.88 -16.87 10.57
N SER A 617 -14.29 -15.79 10.03
CA SER A 617 -12.84 -15.53 10.13
C SER A 617 -12.38 -15.24 11.57
N ILE A 618 -13.32 -15.04 12.51
CA ILE A 618 -13.03 -14.87 13.93
C ILE A 618 -12.35 -16.12 14.52
N ASN A 619 -12.66 -17.31 13.98
CA ASN A 619 -12.16 -18.58 14.46
C ASN A 619 -10.63 -18.67 14.33
N GLU A 620 -10.06 -18.04 13.30
CA GLU A 620 -8.63 -18.02 13.01
C GLU A 620 -7.88 -17.24 14.08
N TYR A 621 -8.42 -16.09 14.50
CA TYR A 621 -7.88 -15.31 15.61
C TYR A 621 -8.03 -16.06 16.95
N VAL A 622 -9.18 -16.69 17.20
CA VAL A 622 -9.40 -17.50 18.41
C VAL A 622 -8.46 -18.70 18.47
N ASN A 623 -8.23 -19.39 17.36
CA ASN A 623 -7.27 -20.49 17.29
C ASN A 623 -5.85 -20.05 17.61
N LEU A 624 -5.43 -18.89 17.10
CA LEU A 624 -4.15 -18.29 17.45
C LEU A 624 -4.06 -18.03 18.96
N ILE A 625 -5.08 -17.40 19.54
CA ILE A 625 -5.13 -17.10 20.98
C ILE A 625 -5.07 -18.39 21.81
N LEU A 626 -5.87 -19.40 21.48
CA LEU A 626 -5.91 -20.68 22.19
C LEU A 626 -4.56 -21.42 22.17
N VAL A 627 -3.83 -21.34 21.06
CA VAL A 627 -2.53 -22.03 20.90
C VAL A 627 -1.39 -21.33 21.62
N PHE A 628 -1.34 -19.99 21.59
CA PHE A 628 -0.17 -19.23 22.06
C PHE A 628 -0.34 -18.58 23.43
N MET A 629 -1.58 -18.24 23.84
CA MET A 629 -1.81 -17.49 25.10
C MET A 629 -1.37 -18.29 26.32
N GLY A 630 -1.74 -19.57 26.41
CA GLY A 630 -1.43 -20.43 27.57
C GLY A 630 -0.15 -21.25 27.46
N ASP A 631 0.68 -21.06 26.42
CA ASP A 631 1.83 -21.94 26.16
C ASP A 631 3.15 -21.16 26.07
N MET A 632 3.87 -21.11 27.20
CA MET A 632 5.19 -20.48 27.31
C MET A 632 6.25 -21.10 26.39
N ASN A 633 6.08 -22.36 25.98
CA ASN A 633 7.04 -23.04 25.12
C ASN A 633 6.89 -22.68 23.65
N ARG A 634 5.74 -22.09 23.26
CA ARG A 634 5.45 -21.65 21.88
C ARG A 634 5.46 -20.14 21.71
N LEU A 635 5.20 -19.40 22.78
CA LEU A 635 5.40 -17.96 22.85
C LEU A 635 5.99 -17.60 24.22
N ARG A 636 7.27 -17.27 24.24
CA ARG A 636 7.99 -17.01 25.49
C ARG A 636 7.55 -15.69 26.14
N ASN A 637 7.37 -14.64 25.34
CA ASN A 637 7.10 -13.29 25.86
C ASN A 637 5.76 -13.22 26.62
N PRO A 638 5.80 -13.03 27.95
CA PRO A 638 4.61 -13.01 28.79
C PRO A 638 3.74 -11.78 28.54
N HIS A 639 4.33 -10.64 28.17
CA HIS A 639 3.59 -9.42 27.82
C HIS A 639 2.79 -9.61 26.54
N LEU A 640 3.40 -10.22 25.53
CA LEU A 640 2.71 -10.51 24.27
C LEU A 640 1.56 -11.50 24.50
N ARG A 641 1.78 -12.54 25.32
CA ARG A 641 0.71 -13.46 25.76
C ARG A 641 -0.41 -12.75 26.53
N ALA A 642 -0.08 -11.80 27.40
CA ALA A 642 -1.08 -10.99 28.10
C ALA A 642 -1.91 -10.12 27.15
N THR A 643 -1.27 -9.52 26.14
CA THR A 643 -1.98 -8.73 25.12
C THR A 643 -2.86 -9.59 24.19
N LEU A 644 -2.62 -10.91 24.08
CA LEU A 644 -3.59 -11.83 23.45
C LEU A 644 -4.88 -11.95 24.27
N ALA A 645 -4.81 -11.85 25.60
CA ALA A 645 -6.01 -11.79 26.43
C ALA A 645 -6.76 -10.46 26.22
N GLU A 646 -6.06 -9.34 26.04
CA GLU A 646 -6.71 -8.08 25.62
C GLU A 646 -7.39 -8.21 24.25
N ALA A 647 -6.72 -8.86 23.29
CA ALA A 647 -7.32 -9.14 21.97
C ALA A 647 -8.59 -10.00 22.09
N LEU A 648 -8.61 -10.94 23.03
CA LEU A 648 -9.77 -11.79 23.30
C LEU A 648 -10.93 -11.03 23.96
N GLU A 649 -10.65 -10.09 24.88
CA GLU A 649 -11.67 -9.23 25.50
C GLU A 649 -12.46 -8.48 24.41
N ILE A 650 -11.77 -8.02 23.36
CA ILE A 650 -12.40 -7.33 22.23
C ILE A 650 -13.37 -8.23 21.44
N ILE A 651 -13.14 -9.54 21.46
CA ILE A 651 -13.99 -10.54 20.78
C ILE A 651 -15.26 -10.84 21.58
N LEU A 652 -15.29 -10.51 22.89
CA LEU A 652 -16.47 -10.73 23.71
C LEU A 652 -17.69 -9.94 23.19
N PRO A 653 -18.90 -10.50 23.27
CA PRO A 653 -20.12 -9.77 22.97
C PRO A 653 -20.36 -8.68 24.03
N ASN A 654 -20.53 -7.43 23.59
CA ASN A 654 -20.81 -6.30 24.48
C ASN A 654 -22.24 -6.38 25.06
N GLU A 655 -22.38 -6.73 26.34
CA GLU A 655 -23.70 -6.80 27.00
C GLU A 655 -24.35 -5.43 27.29
N HIS A 656 -23.54 -4.36 27.31
CA HIS A 656 -23.98 -3.00 27.72
C HIS A 656 -24.41 -2.09 26.55
N GLU A 657 -24.11 -2.43 25.30
CA GLU A 657 -24.47 -1.63 24.10
C GLU A 657 -25.68 -2.22 23.37
N LYS A 658 -26.82 -2.34 24.06
CA LYS A 658 -28.06 -2.95 23.52
C LYS A 658 -28.72 -2.15 22.39
N THR A 659 -28.27 -0.94 22.08
CA THR A 659 -29.06 -0.01 21.26
C THR A 659 -28.83 -0.10 19.75
N ASN A 660 -27.86 -0.87 19.21
CA ASN A 660 -27.65 -0.90 17.75
C ASN A 660 -27.04 -2.17 17.11
N ARG A 661 -26.95 -3.33 17.78
CA ARG A 661 -26.13 -4.46 17.28
C ARG A 661 -26.74 -5.84 17.56
N ILE A 662 -27.61 -6.34 16.67
CA ILE A 662 -28.31 -7.64 16.83
C ILE A 662 -27.51 -8.83 16.23
N ILE A 663 -26.69 -8.60 15.19
CA ILE A 663 -26.13 -9.70 14.38
C ILE A 663 -24.80 -10.25 14.95
N ASN A 664 -23.99 -9.43 15.66
CA ASN A 664 -22.70 -9.89 16.19
C ASN A 664 -22.78 -10.76 17.43
N ASN A 665 -23.77 -10.49 18.28
CA ASN A 665 -23.99 -11.29 19.48
C ASN A 665 -24.17 -12.76 19.07
N LEU A 666 -24.89 -13.04 17.98
CA LEU A 666 -25.14 -14.41 17.54
C LEU A 666 -23.86 -15.17 17.14
N TYR A 667 -22.96 -14.61 16.33
CA TYR A 667 -21.76 -15.37 15.89
C TYR A 667 -20.72 -15.52 17.00
N THR A 668 -20.52 -14.49 17.81
CA THR A 668 -19.56 -14.56 18.93
C THR A 668 -20.10 -15.42 20.06
N GLU A 669 -21.38 -15.30 20.42
CA GLU A 669 -22.04 -16.19 21.40
C GLU A 669 -22.07 -17.64 20.91
N THR A 670 -22.39 -17.90 19.64
CA THR A 670 -22.33 -19.27 19.09
C THR A 670 -20.90 -19.80 19.06
N MET A 671 -19.89 -18.98 18.78
CA MET A 671 -18.48 -19.39 18.89
C MET A 671 -18.13 -19.80 20.33
N PHE A 672 -18.48 -18.99 21.34
CA PHE A 672 -18.19 -19.34 22.74
C PHE A 672 -18.98 -20.55 23.27
N GLN A 673 -20.13 -20.89 22.67
CA GLN A 673 -20.93 -22.05 23.06
C GLN A 673 -20.55 -23.32 22.29
N GLU A 674 -20.51 -23.23 20.97
CA GLU A 674 -20.48 -24.36 20.05
C GLU A 674 -19.07 -24.69 19.55
N TYR A 675 -18.12 -23.74 19.54
CA TYR A 675 -16.79 -24.00 18.98
C TYR A 675 -16.09 -25.15 19.74
N PRO A 676 -15.53 -26.18 19.07
CA PRO A 676 -15.05 -27.37 19.76
C PRO A 676 -13.90 -27.10 20.72
N LEU A 677 -12.95 -26.25 20.33
CA LEU A 677 -11.69 -26.05 21.07
C LEU A 677 -11.79 -24.98 22.17
N ILE A 678 -12.91 -24.27 22.25
CA ILE A 678 -13.09 -23.14 23.15
C ILE A 678 -13.11 -23.57 24.63
N GLU A 679 -13.35 -24.84 24.92
CA GLU A 679 -13.31 -25.39 26.29
C GLU A 679 -11.92 -25.33 26.94
N HIS A 680 -10.85 -25.16 26.15
CA HIS A 680 -9.49 -25.01 26.67
C HIS A 680 -9.16 -23.57 27.09
N LEU A 681 -10.02 -22.61 26.73
CA LEU A 681 -9.79 -21.20 26.97
C LEU A 681 -9.62 -20.85 28.46
N PRO A 682 -10.46 -21.35 29.40
CA PRO A 682 -10.30 -21.05 30.82
C PRO A 682 -8.92 -21.46 31.34
N CYS A 683 -8.44 -22.64 30.98
CA CYS A 683 -7.12 -23.14 31.42
C CYS A 683 -5.99 -22.22 30.91
N ALA A 684 -6.06 -21.80 29.64
CA ALA A 684 -5.07 -20.90 29.05
C ALA A 684 -5.07 -19.52 29.73
N LEU A 685 -6.23 -19.00 30.13
CA LEU A 685 -6.34 -17.73 30.86
C LEU A 685 -5.68 -17.82 32.24
N LEU A 686 -5.95 -18.89 33.00
CA LEU A 686 -5.33 -19.10 34.31
C LEU A 686 -3.81 -19.25 34.21
N ASP A 687 -3.31 -19.95 33.17
CA ASP A 687 -1.88 -20.07 32.93
C ASP A 687 -1.23 -18.69 32.70
N VAL A 688 -1.78 -17.90 31.79
CA VAL A 688 -1.23 -16.58 31.48
C VAL A 688 -1.28 -15.65 32.70
N PHE A 689 -2.38 -15.68 33.46
CA PHE A 689 -2.57 -14.91 34.69
C PHE A 689 -1.45 -15.18 35.70
N VAL A 690 -1.10 -16.45 35.89
CA VAL A 690 -0.04 -16.88 36.79
C VAL A 690 1.34 -16.55 36.22
N SER A 691 1.52 -16.70 34.90
CA SER A 691 2.82 -16.51 34.25
C SER A 691 3.32 -15.06 34.27
N ILE A 692 2.42 -14.07 34.29
CA ILE A 692 2.79 -12.63 34.35
C ILE A 692 3.51 -12.29 35.66
N GLU A 693 3.20 -12.97 36.77
CA GLU A 693 3.84 -12.72 38.06
C GLU A 693 5.30 -13.22 38.12
N LEU A 694 5.61 -14.30 37.40
CA LEU A 694 6.94 -14.94 37.44
C LEU A 694 8.02 -14.17 36.66
N THR A 695 7.68 -13.04 36.06
CA THR A 695 8.52 -12.42 35.04
C THR A 695 9.74 -11.67 35.57
N GLY A 696 9.79 -11.33 36.87
CA GLY A 696 10.99 -10.89 37.62
C GLY A 696 11.73 -9.64 37.13
N GLN A 697 11.52 -9.22 35.89
CA GLN A 697 11.92 -7.95 35.32
C GLN A 697 10.99 -6.88 35.87
N ALA A 698 11.47 -5.65 35.95
CA ALA A 698 10.74 -4.49 36.48
C ALA A 698 9.55 -4.11 35.58
N VAL A 699 8.57 -5.00 35.43
CA VAL A 699 7.20 -4.64 35.10
C VAL A 699 6.81 -3.65 36.19
N ALA A 700 6.53 -2.40 35.83
CA ALA A 700 5.98 -1.45 36.78
C ALA A 700 4.83 -2.19 37.46
N PHE A 701 4.90 -2.34 38.79
CA PHE A 701 4.00 -3.22 39.55
C PHE A 701 2.52 -3.01 39.19
N GLU A 702 2.15 -1.80 38.74
CA GLU A 702 0.84 -1.39 38.23
C GLU A 702 0.43 -2.02 36.86
N GLN A 703 1.37 -2.29 35.96
CA GLN A 703 1.08 -2.84 34.62
C GLN A 703 0.49 -4.26 34.67
N LYS A 704 0.81 -5.07 35.69
CA LYS A 704 0.25 -6.43 35.82
C LYS A 704 -1.26 -6.41 36.00
N PHE A 705 -1.81 -5.42 36.69
CA PHE A 705 -3.25 -5.23 36.84
C PHE A 705 -3.90 -4.82 35.53
N SER A 706 -3.22 -4.02 34.71
CA SER A 706 -3.69 -3.68 33.36
C SER A 706 -3.88 -4.93 32.51
N TYR A 707 -2.94 -5.88 32.58
CA TYR A 707 -3.05 -7.15 31.88
C TYR A 707 -4.12 -8.08 32.46
N ARG A 708 -4.30 -8.11 33.79
CA ARG A 708 -5.30 -8.96 34.46
C ARG A 708 -6.73 -8.48 34.24
N ARG A 709 -6.95 -7.16 34.09
CA ARG A 709 -8.27 -6.56 33.92
C ARG A 709 -9.09 -7.23 32.79
N PRO A 710 -8.59 -7.36 31.55
CA PRO A 710 -9.27 -8.11 30.49
C PRO A 710 -9.66 -9.54 30.88
N MET A 711 -8.78 -10.23 31.63
CA MET A 711 -9.00 -11.64 31.99
C MET A 711 -10.19 -11.80 32.94
N TYR A 712 -10.41 -10.85 33.85
CA TYR A 712 -11.59 -10.86 34.72
C TYR A 712 -12.89 -10.77 33.92
N ASP A 713 -12.96 -9.84 32.96
CA ASP A 713 -14.13 -9.66 32.10
C ASP A 713 -14.40 -10.93 31.26
N ILE A 714 -13.34 -11.59 30.78
CA ILE A 714 -13.46 -12.85 30.05
C ILE A 714 -13.91 -13.99 30.98
N LEU A 715 -13.30 -14.14 32.15
CA LEU A 715 -13.64 -15.21 33.10
C LEU A 715 -15.09 -15.09 33.59
N GLU A 716 -15.55 -13.88 33.90
CA GLU A 716 -16.94 -13.61 34.29
C GLU A 716 -17.91 -14.02 33.17
N TYR A 717 -17.58 -13.69 31.92
CA TYR A 717 -18.40 -14.08 30.77
C TYR A 717 -18.41 -15.61 30.56
N LEU A 718 -17.24 -16.26 30.56
CA LEU A 718 -17.12 -17.70 30.39
C LEU A 718 -17.85 -18.46 31.52
N TRP A 719 -17.86 -17.91 32.73
CA TRP A 719 -18.57 -18.49 33.87
C TRP A 719 -20.08 -18.57 33.66
N LYS A 720 -20.67 -17.96 32.64
CA LYS A 720 -22.10 -18.11 32.31
C LYS A 720 -22.44 -19.47 31.70
N PHE A 721 -21.44 -20.20 31.18
CA PHE A 721 -21.64 -21.46 30.45
C PHE A 721 -21.05 -22.67 31.17
N ASP A 722 -21.83 -23.73 31.33
CA ASP A 722 -21.36 -24.95 32.03
C ASP A 722 -20.15 -25.61 31.34
N LYS A 723 -20.09 -25.57 30.00
CA LYS A 723 -18.97 -26.11 29.21
C LYS A 723 -17.61 -25.51 29.62
N HIS A 724 -17.57 -24.24 30.03
CA HIS A 724 -16.36 -23.55 30.48
C HIS A 724 -16.09 -23.70 31.97
N ARG A 725 -17.13 -23.91 32.78
CA ARG A 725 -16.99 -24.18 34.23
C ARG A 725 -16.31 -25.53 34.49
N GLU A 726 -16.62 -26.54 33.71
CA GLU A 726 -16.11 -27.91 33.93
C GLU A 726 -14.57 -28.02 33.90
N PRO A 727 -13.84 -27.43 32.92
CA PRO A 727 -12.38 -27.35 32.96
C PRO A 727 -11.83 -26.72 34.24
N ILE A 728 -12.42 -25.62 34.72
CA ILE A 728 -12.00 -24.94 35.96
C ILE A 728 -12.22 -25.85 37.17
N LYS A 729 -13.39 -26.50 37.28
CA LYS A 729 -13.67 -27.47 38.36
C LYS A 729 -12.70 -28.64 38.35
N LYS A 730 -12.30 -29.13 37.16
CA LYS A 730 -11.28 -30.18 37.04
C LYS A 730 -9.91 -29.71 37.55
N LEU A 731 -9.50 -28.48 37.22
CA LEU A 731 -8.27 -27.89 37.75
C LEU A 731 -8.32 -27.71 39.27
N ALA A 732 -9.45 -27.28 39.82
CA ALA A 732 -9.66 -27.17 41.27
C ALA A 732 -9.57 -28.54 41.97
N SER A 733 -10.27 -29.55 41.43
CA SER A 733 -10.23 -30.92 41.97
C SER A 733 -8.83 -31.55 41.88
N TYR A 734 -8.07 -31.22 40.83
CA TYR A 734 -6.68 -31.63 40.69
C TYR A 734 -5.80 -30.95 41.74
N ALA A 735 -5.97 -29.64 41.91
CA ALA A 735 -5.27 -28.86 42.93
C ALA A 735 -5.47 -29.41 44.36
N GLU A 736 -6.70 -29.78 44.72
CA GLU A 736 -7.01 -30.36 46.04
C GLU A 736 -6.29 -31.69 46.29
N ARG A 737 -6.15 -32.53 45.25
CA ARG A 737 -5.46 -33.82 45.34
C ARG A 737 -3.94 -33.70 45.38
N HIS A 738 -3.41 -32.63 44.81
CA HIS A 738 -1.99 -32.36 44.62
C HIS A 738 -1.52 -31.17 45.47
N ILE A 739 -2.17 -30.93 46.61
CA ILE A 739 -1.86 -29.78 47.47
C ILE A 739 -0.48 -29.89 48.13
N ASP A 740 -0.01 -31.12 48.35
CA ASP A 740 1.27 -31.45 48.98
C ASP A 740 2.42 -31.59 47.96
N ASP A 741 2.15 -31.38 46.66
CA ASP A 741 3.19 -31.46 45.63
C ASP A 741 4.21 -30.31 45.80
N ALA A 742 5.47 -30.59 45.47
CA ALA A 742 6.56 -29.62 45.63
C ALA A 742 6.34 -28.34 44.81
N GLU A 743 5.69 -28.46 43.64
CA GLU A 743 5.23 -27.34 42.84
C GLU A 743 3.71 -27.20 42.97
N ALA A 744 3.25 -26.05 43.47
CA ALA A 744 1.83 -25.81 43.64
C ALA A 744 1.09 -25.91 42.29
N PRO A 745 0.02 -26.71 42.20
CA PRO A 745 -0.83 -26.79 41.02
C PRO A 745 -1.33 -25.44 40.52
N LEU A 746 -1.58 -25.33 39.21
CA LEU A 746 -1.95 -24.08 38.53
C LEU A 746 -3.10 -23.34 39.24
N PHE A 747 -4.15 -24.05 39.63
CA PHE A 747 -5.31 -23.43 40.28
C PHE A 747 -4.99 -22.85 41.65
N LEU A 748 -4.16 -23.53 42.46
CA LEU A 748 -3.74 -23.01 43.77
C LEU A 748 -2.86 -21.77 43.61
N ARG A 749 -1.98 -21.75 42.61
CA ARG A 749 -1.16 -20.58 42.28
C ARG A 749 -2.04 -19.41 41.86
N PHE A 750 -3.03 -19.65 41.01
CA PHE A 750 -4.00 -18.64 40.60
C PHE A 750 -4.74 -18.02 41.80
N ILE A 751 -5.33 -18.85 42.66
CA ILE A 751 -6.08 -18.40 43.84
C ILE A 751 -5.18 -17.61 44.82
N ASN A 752 -3.96 -18.08 45.05
CA ASN A 752 -3.00 -17.36 45.89
C ASN A 752 -2.69 -15.97 45.33
N LEU A 753 -2.43 -15.86 44.02
CA LEU A 753 -2.18 -14.57 43.38
C LEU A 753 -3.42 -13.66 43.41
N LEU A 754 -4.61 -14.22 43.18
CA LEU A 754 -5.85 -13.46 43.24
C LEU A 754 -6.12 -12.88 44.64
N MET A 755 -5.88 -13.66 45.69
CA MET A 755 -6.00 -13.19 47.09
C MET A 755 -4.97 -12.11 47.42
N ASN A 756 -3.72 -12.28 46.97
CA ASN A 756 -2.67 -11.29 47.17
C ASN A 756 -3.00 -9.97 46.45
N ASP A 757 -3.52 -10.04 45.23
CA ASP A 757 -3.98 -8.89 44.47
C ASP A 757 -5.15 -8.19 45.17
N ALA A 758 -6.14 -8.93 45.66
CA ALA A 758 -7.30 -8.36 46.35
C ALA A 758 -6.88 -7.58 47.61
N ASN A 759 -6.00 -8.16 48.43
CA ASN A 759 -5.47 -7.51 49.62
C ASN A 759 -4.69 -6.24 49.25
N PHE A 760 -3.77 -6.34 48.28
CA PHE A 760 -2.96 -5.22 47.84
C PHE A 760 -3.81 -4.07 47.26
N LEU A 761 -4.73 -4.38 46.34
CA LEU A 761 -5.57 -3.39 45.68
C LEU A 761 -6.47 -2.65 46.67
N LEU A 762 -6.98 -3.34 47.69
CA LEU A 762 -7.80 -2.75 48.73
C LEU A 762 -6.99 -1.81 49.63
N ASP A 763 -5.82 -2.26 50.10
CA ASP A 763 -4.95 -1.47 50.97
C ASP A 763 -4.44 -0.19 50.27
N GLU A 764 -3.99 -0.30 49.02
CA GLU A 764 -3.59 0.86 48.21
C GLU A 764 -4.78 1.77 47.92
N ALA A 765 -5.95 1.23 47.55
CA ALA A 765 -7.12 2.05 47.30
C ALA A 765 -7.51 2.88 48.53
N LEU A 766 -7.47 2.29 49.74
CA LEU A 766 -7.72 3.00 50.99
C LEU A 766 -6.64 4.06 51.28
N THR A 767 -5.38 3.74 51.03
CA THR A 767 -4.26 4.67 51.21
C THR A 767 -4.39 5.88 50.28
N TYR A 768 -4.71 5.67 49.00
CA TYR A 768 -4.97 6.73 48.05
C TYR A 768 -6.23 7.55 48.41
N MET A 769 -7.29 6.91 48.91
CA MET A 769 -8.48 7.63 49.38
C MET A 769 -8.20 8.48 50.62
N ALA A 770 -7.39 8.00 51.56
CA ALA A 770 -6.95 8.78 52.73
C ALA A 770 -6.10 9.99 52.30
N ARG A 771 -5.20 9.78 51.34
CA ARG A 771 -4.40 10.87 50.74
C ARG A 771 -5.28 11.90 50.03
N LEU A 772 -6.25 11.46 49.22
CA LEU A 772 -7.20 12.36 48.56
C LEU A 772 -7.99 13.18 49.57
N ARG A 773 -8.40 12.56 50.68
CA ARG A 773 -9.09 13.27 51.76
C ARG A 773 -8.19 14.32 52.42
N ALA A 774 -6.94 13.98 52.73
CA ALA A 774 -5.98 14.94 53.28
C ALA A 774 -5.70 16.11 52.32
N ASP A 775 -5.51 15.81 51.02
CA ASP A 775 -5.32 16.81 49.97
C ASP A 775 -6.56 17.70 49.81
N GLN A 776 -7.76 17.12 49.91
CA GLN A 776 -9.03 17.85 49.88
C GLN A 776 -9.20 18.75 51.12
N GLU A 777 -8.89 18.26 52.32
CA GLU A 777 -8.92 19.05 53.56
C GLU A 777 -7.92 20.21 53.49
N ALA A 778 -6.69 19.98 53.01
CA ALA A 778 -5.69 21.04 52.79
C ALA A 778 -6.15 22.09 51.76
N LYS A 779 -6.90 21.66 50.74
CA LYS A 779 -7.50 22.57 49.75
C LYS A 779 -8.63 23.39 50.35
N GLU A 780 -9.50 22.77 51.15
CA GLU A 780 -10.63 23.43 51.83
C GLU A 780 -10.17 24.41 52.92
N HIS A 781 -9.08 24.10 53.64
CA HIS A 781 -8.45 25.01 54.61
C HIS A 781 -7.69 26.18 53.98
N GLY A 782 -7.59 26.23 52.65
CA GLY A 782 -6.95 27.32 51.93
C GLY A 782 -5.42 27.25 51.88
N GLU A 783 -4.80 26.18 52.37
CA GLU A 783 -3.34 25.99 52.37
C GLU A 783 -2.74 26.01 50.95
N TRP A 784 -3.54 25.64 49.95
CA TRP A 784 -3.15 25.66 48.55
C TRP A 784 -3.12 27.08 47.97
N ASN A 785 -3.91 28.00 48.53
CA ASN A 785 -3.96 29.40 48.10
C ASN A 785 -2.76 30.19 48.63
N GLU A 786 -2.11 29.71 49.69
CA GLU A 786 -0.89 30.31 50.25
C GLU A 786 0.36 29.97 49.43
N LYS A 787 0.30 28.96 48.57
CA LYS A 787 1.44 28.50 47.76
C LYS A 787 1.55 29.27 46.44
N PRO A 788 2.78 29.39 45.88
CA PRO A 788 2.98 29.95 44.56
C PRO A 788 2.16 29.23 43.48
N GLU A 789 1.73 29.98 42.47
CA GLU A 789 0.81 29.50 41.43
C GLU A 789 1.27 28.22 40.71
N LYS A 790 2.58 28.10 40.46
CA LYS A 790 3.17 26.88 39.85
C LYS A 790 3.04 25.64 40.76
N GLN A 791 3.30 25.79 42.06
CA GLN A 791 3.14 24.69 43.03
C GLN A 791 1.67 24.32 43.24
N ARG A 792 0.77 25.29 43.18
CA ARG A 792 -0.68 25.05 43.23
C ARG A 792 -1.15 24.22 42.03
N GLN A 793 -0.66 24.50 40.83
CA GLN A 793 -0.95 23.69 39.64
C GLN A 793 -0.37 22.28 39.74
N GLU A 794 0.84 22.12 40.27
CA GLU A 794 1.45 20.81 40.51
C GLU A 794 0.63 19.97 41.52
N LEU A 795 0.14 20.59 42.60
CA LEU A 795 -0.72 19.93 43.58
C LEU A 795 -2.09 19.55 43.00
N GLU A 796 -2.71 20.41 42.20
CA GLU A 796 -3.98 20.10 41.53
C GLU A 796 -3.82 18.94 40.53
N ASN A 797 -2.72 18.94 39.75
CA ASN A 797 -2.40 17.85 38.83
C ASN A 797 -2.14 16.54 39.60
N ALA A 798 -1.40 16.60 40.71
CA ALA A 798 -1.15 15.45 41.57
C ALA A 798 -2.45 14.91 42.18
N PHE A 799 -3.36 15.78 42.63
CA PHE A 799 -4.66 15.39 43.16
C PHE A 799 -5.54 14.70 42.11
N GLN A 800 -5.62 15.25 40.90
CA GLN A 800 -6.37 14.61 39.79
C GLN A 800 -5.74 13.28 39.36
N HIS A 801 -4.41 13.19 39.36
CA HIS A 801 -3.71 11.94 39.07
C HIS A 801 -3.99 10.88 40.13
N THR A 802 -3.86 11.24 41.41
CA THR A 802 -4.19 10.41 42.57
C THR A 802 -5.64 9.94 42.52
N GLY A 803 -6.57 10.82 42.14
CA GLY A 803 -7.99 10.50 41.97
C GLY A 803 -8.25 9.45 40.90
N ARG A 804 -7.53 9.52 39.77
CA ARG A 804 -7.62 8.53 38.69
C ARG A 804 -7.08 7.17 39.14
N ILE A 805 -5.93 7.14 39.81
CA ILE A 805 -5.34 5.90 40.34
C ILE A 805 -6.25 5.28 41.40
N ALA A 806 -6.74 6.05 42.37
CA ALA A 806 -7.64 5.57 43.42
C ALA A 806 -8.90 4.93 42.82
N ARG A 807 -9.49 5.56 41.79
CA ARG A 807 -10.65 5.01 41.08
C ARG A 807 -10.30 3.69 40.38
N TYR A 808 -9.17 3.64 39.69
CA TYR A 808 -8.71 2.43 39.00
C TYR A 808 -8.52 1.27 39.99
N MET A 809 -7.81 1.50 41.10
CA MET A 809 -7.56 0.47 42.12
C MET A 809 -8.85 -0.03 42.76
N ASN A 810 -9.80 0.86 43.06
CA ASN A 810 -11.11 0.44 43.58
C ASN A 810 -11.90 -0.43 42.60
N ILE A 811 -11.94 -0.06 41.31
CA ILE A 811 -12.62 -0.86 40.28
C ILE A 811 -11.96 -2.24 40.16
N MET A 812 -10.63 -2.27 40.14
CA MET A 812 -9.87 -3.52 40.07
C MET A 812 -10.07 -4.39 41.31
N GLY A 813 -10.07 -3.81 42.51
CA GLY A 813 -10.33 -4.51 43.76
C GLY A 813 -11.72 -5.17 43.76
N ILE A 814 -12.76 -4.44 43.34
CA ILE A 814 -14.12 -4.98 43.21
C ILE A 814 -14.15 -6.15 42.21
N LYS A 815 -13.55 -5.98 41.02
CA LYS A 815 -13.50 -7.05 40.02
C LYS A 815 -12.77 -8.29 40.53
N THR A 816 -11.65 -8.09 41.24
CA THR A 816 -10.85 -9.18 41.80
C THR A 816 -11.62 -9.97 42.84
N VAL A 817 -12.43 -9.31 43.68
CA VAL A 817 -13.27 -9.97 44.69
C VAL A 817 -14.49 -10.68 44.09
N ASN A 818 -15.01 -10.20 42.96
CA ASN A 818 -16.14 -10.82 42.28
C ASN A 818 -15.77 -12.13 41.56
N ILE A 819 -14.52 -12.25 41.11
CA ILE A 819 -13.94 -13.45 40.48
C ILE A 819 -13.58 -14.47 41.55
#